data_AF-A0A2N9EF23-F1
#
_entry.id   AF-A0A2N9EF23-F1
#
_cell.length_a   1.000
_cell.length_b   1.000
_cell.length_c   1.000
_cell.angle_alpha   90.00
_cell.angle_beta   90.00
_cell.angle_gamma   90.00
#
_symmetry.space_group_name_H-M   'P 1'
#
loop_
_entity.id
_entity.type
_entity.pdbx_description
1 polymer ?
#
loop_
_entity_poly.entity_id
_entity_poly.type
_entity_poly.pdbx_seq_one_letter_code
_entity_poly.pdbx_strand_id
1 'polypeptide(L)'
;MAAFRDALLDCSLQDLGYHGPHFTWSNRRGNHALVRVRLDRGVVNPAWLALFPLVQVHHVVIASSDHMGVSFDLTPAAGGVPYRRRRRRFRFDKNWIRELLQWSRSHVRFSSRVIEEKKKKLHQLECLPKEDYNANEVNMLRREVNGLVAKEEVTWRQNSRVTWLREGDLNTSYFHACASQRMKTNSINGLRDSVGGWHTEAGEIGSIAVDYFTTLFSTSNPSTIEELIAPVEQVVCPDMNARLMAPYSAEEVKRALFQMSPSKSPGPDGMTALFFQKFWNIVGTDVTDVVLDFLNCGKMLSSINFTHIALVPKVKSPDCMPQFRPISLCNVLCKIVSKVLVNRMKVILPRVIFDSQSAFVPGRMITDNVIIAFEVIHYLKNLRGGRNVQMAAKLDMSKAYDRVEWDYLKAILLKLGFHARWVMLIMECVSSATYSVLVNGEPTGYIKPSRGLKQGDPLSPYLFLICAEGLSALIRKAEHDRLIHGVAISRGGPRISHLFFADDSIIFCRASNSDCEALHNLLLLYEKASGQKINGEKTALFFSKNTPEETRLAIAASFGSPNSAQFEKYLGLPSIIGRAKKKAFNEIKDWIWRRLQGWKEKLLSQAGREILIKAVIQAIPTYAMSVFQFPAGLCADICSMANRFWWGQMGGNRKIHWVGKHKLIKPKLEGGMGFRDIHLFNKALLARQGWRLLQHPDSLIHKLLKAKYFPHTSFLEASVPGGASFVWRSICEANVTMRWDGMLLDAVFLPRDKELNSKLFHLASVDLWIDGYGQGCDEEILQFGVHIIFSYLIYEVQARNRLLWEASVVPAEEIVHKGVGMAFDFIELGLHVQDVGGRVEIEDSGKWRPPDRGVYKLNLACNISLNSGEMGVGILARDSSGLVMVASTMKMLSVGDSLQAHAMAVVEALQLLFDVGLQSIIIEIGNKELVCLLNMVGPCFAAIGNLVDDIKVLQSKFVSVKFSYVSKCCNKAANVLATEALSSTFAQRLRPRLNKIFGALDKIFDTIIEEHEQKTPSKQGRHRDFVDMLLSLMNQPMNISDEQETTLDRVKIKAILLDMFTGASDTSIGWWRETDLGNLTYLDIVIKESFRLYPVAPLIIPRESMEDIEINGYYIPKKTRILVNAWAIGHDPDTWSKNAEEFYPERFINSNIELKGRDFQLIPFGLGRRGCPGMQLGLIKVKYAVAQLMHCFDWELPNGMSPKDLDMQEKNGLSMPRANPLLVIPTYRLLS
;
A
#
# COMPACT_ATOMS: atom_id res chain seq x y z
N MET A 1 20.33 -26.82 -38.79
CA MET A 1 21.20 -25.70 -39.23
C MET A 1 21.18 -25.48 -40.75
N ALA A 2 20.94 -26.50 -41.61
CA ALA A 2 20.76 -26.29 -43.05
C ALA A 2 19.48 -25.48 -43.36
N ALA A 3 18.30 -25.98 -42.94
CA ALA A 3 17.01 -25.29 -43.14
C ALA A 3 16.93 -23.84 -42.61
N PHE A 4 17.70 -23.48 -41.57
CA PHE A 4 17.76 -22.10 -41.07
C PHE A 4 18.62 -21.19 -41.97
N ARG A 5 19.68 -21.73 -42.58
CA ARG A 5 20.48 -20.99 -43.57
C ARG A 5 19.70 -20.81 -44.87
N ASP A 6 18.94 -21.82 -45.27
CA ASP A 6 18.06 -21.75 -46.45
C ASP A 6 16.96 -20.70 -46.23
N ALA A 7 16.32 -20.67 -45.06
CA ALA A 7 15.34 -19.64 -44.72
C ALA A 7 15.90 -18.20 -44.68
N LEU A 8 17.15 -18.01 -44.24
CA LEU A 8 17.82 -16.70 -44.29
C LEU A 8 18.12 -16.27 -45.73
N LEU A 9 18.52 -17.21 -46.59
CA LEU A 9 18.74 -16.97 -48.01
C LEU A 9 17.43 -16.61 -48.73
N ASP A 10 16.36 -17.37 -48.51
CA ASP A 10 15.03 -17.15 -49.12
C ASP A 10 14.45 -15.78 -48.74
N CYS A 11 14.71 -15.33 -47.50
CA CYS A 11 14.27 -14.02 -47.02
C CYS A 11 15.25 -12.87 -47.36
N SER A 12 16.35 -13.14 -48.09
CA SER A 12 17.41 -12.16 -48.36
C SER A 12 17.96 -11.48 -47.10
N LEU A 13 18.13 -12.25 -46.01
CA LEU A 13 18.64 -11.78 -44.72
C LEU A 13 20.09 -12.25 -44.52
N GLN A 14 20.99 -11.31 -44.24
CA GLN A 14 22.40 -11.57 -43.96
C GLN A 14 22.70 -11.44 -42.46
N ASP A 15 23.45 -12.39 -41.89
CA ASP A 15 23.99 -12.30 -40.52
C ASP A 15 25.15 -11.30 -40.49
N LEU A 16 25.03 -10.28 -39.63
CA LEU A 16 26.01 -9.19 -39.50
C LEU A 16 27.29 -9.58 -38.75
N GLY A 17 27.39 -10.82 -38.27
CA GLY A 17 28.47 -11.23 -37.38
C GLY A 17 28.29 -10.66 -35.97
N TYR A 18 29.35 -10.66 -35.17
CA TYR A 18 29.32 -10.14 -33.80
C TYR A 18 30.72 -9.83 -33.26
N HIS A 19 30.76 -8.98 -32.25
CA HIS A 19 31.92 -8.71 -31.39
C HIS A 19 31.60 -9.07 -29.93
N GLY A 20 32.51 -9.76 -29.24
CA GLY A 20 32.34 -10.21 -27.86
C GLY A 20 32.23 -11.75 -27.72
N PRO A 21 31.68 -12.27 -26.61
CA PRO A 21 31.67 -13.70 -26.31
C PRO A 21 31.04 -14.57 -27.41
N HIS A 22 31.66 -15.71 -27.75
CA HIS A 22 31.18 -16.62 -28.80
C HIS A 22 29.80 -17.25 -28.53
N PHE A 23 29.38 -17.32 -27.27
CA PHE A 23 28.13 -17.95 -26.85
C PHE A 23 27.22 -16.95 -26.14
N THR A 24 25.96 -16.89 -26.54
CA THR A 24 24.96 -15.96 -25.98
C THR A 24 24.13 -16.59 -24.88
N TRP A 25 24.18 -17.91 -24.69
CA TRP A 25 23.50 -18.62 -23.63
C TRP A 25 24.42 -19.62 -22.93
N SER A 26 24.25 -19.79 -21.62
CA SER A 26 24.95 -20.78 -20.81
C SER A 26 24.02 -21.37 -19.75
N ASN A 27 24.06 -22.68 -19.56
CA ASN A 27 23.33 -23.37 -18.50
C ASN A 27 23.94 -23.18 -17.09
N ARG A 28 25.08 -22.47 -16.99
CA ARG A 28 25.77 -22.07 -15.75
C ARG A 28 26.22 -23.23 -14.84
N ARG A 29 26.32 -24.46 -15.35
CA ARG A 29 26.76 -25.63 -14.56
C ARG A 29 28.29 -25.80 -14.61
N GLY A 30 28.86 -26.51 -13.64
CA GLY A 30 30.31 -26.73 -13.54
C GLY A 30 30.87 -27.74 -14.56
N ASN A 31 32.17 -27.64 -14.84
CA ASN A 31 33.05 -28.50 -15.65
C ASN A 31 32.33 -29.46 -16.62
N HIS A 32 31.95 -30.66 -16.17
CA HIS A 32 31.42 -31.73 -17.03
C HIS A 32 29.96 -31.53 -17.50
N ALA A 33 29.21 -30.62 -16.88
CA ALA A 33 27.81 -30.34 -17.22
C ALA A 33 27.60 -28.98 -17.91
N LEU A 34 28.69 -28.25 -18.21
CA LEU A 34 28.64 -26.92 -18.83
C LEU A 34 28.20 -27.01 -20.30
N VAL A 35 27.08 -26.36 -20.63
CA VAL A 35 26.59 -26.20 -21.99
C VAL A 35 26.51 -24.71 -22.31
N ARG A 36 27.18 -24.29 -23.39
CA ARG A 36 27.15 -22.92 -23.93
C ARG A 36 26.72 -22.97 -25.40
N VAL A 37 25.76 -22.14 -25.78
CA VAL A 37 25.19 -22.11 -27.15
C VAL A 37 25.05 -20.65 -27.61
N ARG A 38 25.23 -20.39 -28.90
CA ARG A 38 24.89 -19.11 -29.54
C ARG A 38 23.47 -19.19 -30.09
N LEU A 39 22.51 -18.70 -29.32
CA LEU A 39 21.09 -18.68 -29.69
C LEU A 39 20.67 -17.37 -30.36
N ASP A 40 21.37 -16.27 -30.07
CA ASP A 40 20.96 -14.92 -30.47
C ASP A 40 21.86 -14.41 -31.61
N ARG A 41 21.24 -13.89 -32.70
CA ARG A 41 21.91 -13.39 -33.92
C ARG A 41 21.24 -12.11 -34.43
N GLY A 42 22.03 -11.19 -34.99
CA GLY A 42 21.52 -10.03 -35.71
C GLY A 42 21.55 -10.29 -37.21
N VAL A 43 20.39 -10.34 -37.86
CA VAL A 43 20.26 -10.50 -39.31
C VAL A 43 19.55 -9.30 -39.92
N VAL A 44 19.98 -8.85 -41.10
CA VAL A 44 19.42 -7.67 -41.78
C VAL A 44 19.26 -7.91 -43.27
N ASN A 45 18.35 -7.16 -43.90
CA ASN A 45 18.19 -7.18 -45.36
C ASN A 45 19.06 -6.08 -46.02
N PRO A 46 19.31 -6.17 -47.35
CA PRO A 46 20.16 -5.21 -48.06
C PRO A 46 19.68 -3.75 -47.97
N ALA A 47 18.36 -3.53 -47.97
CA ALA A 47 17.77 -2.20 -47.88
C ALA A 47 18.09 -1.49 -46.54
N TRP A 48 18.12 -2.25 -45.44
CA TRP A 48 18.47 -1.73 -44.13
C TRP A 48 19.98 -1.52 -43.98
N LEU A 49 20.79 -2.43 -44.53
CA LEU A 49 22.26 -2.31 -44.52
C LEU A 49 22.74 -1.07 -45.30
N ALA A 50 22.04 -0.68 -46.36
CA ALA A 50 22.32 0.55 -47.10
C ALA A 50 22.13 1.83 -46.26
N LEU A 51 21.23 1.81 -45.27
CA LEU A 51 20.99 2.95 -44.36
C LEU A 51 22.02 3.02 -43.23
N PHE A 52 22.60 1.88 -42.84
CA PHE A 52 23.55 1.76 -41.72
C PHE A 52 24.75 0.88 -42.10
N PRO A 53 25.62 1.33 -43.01
CA PRO A 53 26.68 0.50 -43.57
C PRO A 53 27.79 0.13 -42.57
N LEU A 54 27.88 0.85 -41.44
CA LEU A 54 28.88 0.65 -40.38
C LEU A 54 28.31 -0.05 -39.14
N VAL A 55 27.14 -0.69 -39.25
CA VAL A 55 26.51 -1.36 -38.13
C VAL A 55 27.41 -2.46 -37.54
N GLN A 56 27.54 -2.47 -36.21
CA GLN A 56 28.22 -3.53 -35.49
C GLN A 56 27.29 -4.17 -34.47
N VAL A 57 27.34 -5.49 -34.38
CA VAL A 57 26.58 -6.26 -33.39
C VAL A 57 27.50 -6.65 -32.24
N HIS A 58 27.17 -6.28 -31.01
CA HIS A 58 27.93 -6.60 -29.81
C HIS A 58 27.16 -7.55 -28.89
N HIS A 59 27.82 -8.62 -28.44
CA HIS A 59 27.33 -9.46 -27.35
C HIS A 59 27.71 -8.82 -26.00
N VAL A 60 26.70 -8.33 -25.29
CA VAL A 60 26.83 -7.64 -24.01
C VAL A 60 26.60 -8.61 -22.87
N VAL A 61 27.57 -8.74 -21.97
CA VAL A 61 27.46 -9.66 -20.84
C VAL A 61 26.51 -9.10 -19.78
N ILE A 62 25.43 -9.83 -19.51
CA ILE A 62 24.42 -9.47 -18.50
C ILE A 62 24.54 -10.42 -17.30
N ALA A 63 25.08 -9.92 -16.19
CA ALA A 63 25.35 -10.73 -15.01
C ALA A 63 24.09 -11.36 -14.35
N SER A 64 22.91 -10.76 -14.52
CA SER A 64 21.65 -11.27 -14.00
C SER A 64 20.99 -12.34 -14.89
N SER A 65 21.36 -12.42 -16.18
CA SER A 65 20.69 -13.23 -17.19
C SER A 65 21.56 -14.41 -17.66
N ASP A 66 20.93 -15.55 -17.90
CA ASP A 66 21.59 -16.72 -18.51
C ASP A 66 21.80 -16.54 -20.02
N HIS A 67 21.10 -15.56 -20.59
CA HIS A 67 21.36 -14.97 -21.90
C HIS A 67 22.22 -13.70 -21.83
N MET A 68 23.04 -13.48 -22.86
CA MET A 68 23.74 -12.22 -23.14
C MET A 68 22.78 -11.25 -23.85
N GLY A 69 22.99 -9.95 -23.67
CA GLY A 69 22.31 -8.93 -24.46
C GLY A 69 22.93 -8.81 -25.85
N VAL A 70 22.14 -8.44 -26.85
CA VAL A 70 22.63 -8.13 -28.20
C VAL A 70 22.40 -6.64 -28.45
N SER A 71 23.45 -5.91 -28.81
CA SER A 71 23.41 -4.47 -29.08
C SER A 71 23.83 -4.17 -30.51
N PHE A 72 23.09 -3.30 -31.20
CA PHE A 72 23.46 -2.75 -32.50
C PHE A 72 24.07 -1.36 -32.28
N ASP A 73 25.34 -1.18 -32.63
CA ASP A 73 25.98 0.13 -32.72
C ASP A 73 25.86 0.65 -34.15
N LEU A 74 25.38 1.88 -34.29
CA LEU A 74 25.09 2.54 -35.56
C LEU A 74 25.95 3.80 -35.77
N THR A 75 26.98 4.05 -34.94
CA THR A 75 27.71 5.34 -34.89
C THR A 75 29.22 5.24 -35.18
N PRO A 76 29.87 6.27 -35.80
CA PRO A 76 31.32 6.37 -35.90
C PRO A 76 31.92 6.88 -34.58
N ALA A 77 32.93 6.19 -34.04
CA ALA A 77 33.51 6.45 -32.72
C ALA A 77 34.24 7.81 -32.60
N ALA A 78 33.86 8.62 -31.60
CA ALA A 78 34.69 9.69 -31.07
C ALA A 78 34.63 9.71 -29.53
N GLY A 79 35.81 9.64 -28.89
CA GLY A 79 36.00 9.40 -27.47
C GLY A 79 35.58 10.54 -26.53
N GLY A 80 35.15 10.17 -25.32
CA GLY A 80 34.82 11.09 -24.22
C GLY A 80 35.61 10.77 -22.96
N VAL A 81 36.28 11.80 -22.42
CA VAL A 81 37.16 11.82 -21.24
C VAL A 81 36.39 11.59 -19.92
N PRO A 82 36.93 10.86 -18.92
CA PRO A 82 36.22 10.62 -17.66
C PRO A 82 36.28 11.82 -16.68
N TYR A 83 35.11 12.17 -16.15
CA TYR A 83 34.87 13.24 -15.19
C TYR A 83 35.49 12.95 -13.80
N ARG A 84 36.34 13.86 -13.29
CA ARG A 84 36.92 13.77 -11.93
C ARG A 84 35.82 13.89 -10.86
N ARG A 85 35.68 12.88 -9.99
CA ARG A 85 34.71 12.86 -8.87
C ARG A 85 35.20 13.70 -7.68
N ARG A 86 34.36 14.65 -7.24
CA ARG A 86 34.50 15.36 -5.95
C ARG A 86 34.37 14.39 -4.77
N ARG A 87 35.15 14.62 -3.70
CA ARG A 87 35.11 13.85 -2.45
C ARG A 87 33.69 13.91 -1.85
N ARG A 88 33.11 12.75 -1.52
CA ARG A 88 31.78 12.65 -0.92
C ARG A 88 31.85 12.84 0.59
N ARG A 89 30.89 13.59 1.13
CA ARG A 89 30.66 13.81 2.56
C ARG A 89 30.12 12.56 3.25
N PHE A 90 30.41 12.44 4.54
CA PHE A 90 29.78 11.45 5.42
C PHE A 90 28.27 11.70 5.48
N ARG A 91 27.48 10.71 5.05
CA ARG A 91 26.04 10.65 5.23
C ARG A 91 25.72 9.20 5.55
N PHE A 92 25.04 8.97 6.66
CA PHE A 92 24.56 7.66 7.06
C PHE A 92 23.60 7.12 5.99
N ASP A 93 24.14 6.22 5.18
CA ASP A 93 23.42 5.50 4.14
C ASP A 93 22.84 4.22 4.74
N LYS A 94 21.60 3.88 4.40
CA LYS A 94 20.97 2.60 4.74
C LYS A 94 21.84 1.40 4.31
N ASN A 95 22.70 1.56 3.30
CA ASN A 95 23.68 0.54 2.90
C ASN A 95 24.66 0.19 4.04
N TRP A 96 24.99 1.13 4.93
CA TRP A 96 25.79 0.87 6.13
C TRP A 96 25.10 -0.02 7.15
N ILE A 97 23.77 -0.21 7.08
CA ILE A 97 23.05 -1.17 7.93
C ILE A 97 23.38 -2.62 7.52
N ARG A 98 23.58 -2.83 6.22
CA ARG A 98 24.06 -4.10 5.67
C ARG A 98 25.57 -4.23 5.81
N GLU A 99 26.29 -3.10 5.71
CA GLU A 99 27.74 -3.07 5.76
C GLU A 99 28.30 -3.07 7.18
N LEU A 100 27.73 -2.48 8.24
CA LEU A 100 28.32 -2.56 9.60
C LEU A 100 28.35 -4.00 10.16
N LEU A 101 27.32 -4.79 9.85
CA LEU A 101 27.26 -6.23 10.14
C LEU A 101 28.18 -7.06 9.23
N GLN A 102 28.73 -6.48 8.16
CA GLN A 102 29.63 -7.13 7.19
C GLN A 102 31.05 -6.50 7.18
N TRP A 103 31.23 -5.33 7.80
CA TRP A 103 32.41 -4.45 7.83
C TRP A 103 33.41 -4.95 8.85
N SER A 104 32.92 -5.56 9.94
CA SER A 104 33.75 -6.36 10.85
C SER A 104 34.43 -7.55 10.16
N ARG A 105 33.99 -7.97 8.95
CA ARG A 105 34.55 -9.16 8.29
C ARG A 105 35.31 -8.92 6.98
N SER A 106 35.15 -7.82 6.23
CA SER A 106 36.01 -7.62 5.04
C SER A 106 35.92 -6.25 4.31
N HIS A 107 36.86 -5.32 4.54
CA HIS A 107 37.33 -4.37 3.51
C HIS A 107 36.45 -3.15 3.12
N VAL A 108 36.95 -1.98 3.50
CA VAL A 108 36.46 -0.62 3.25
C VAL A 108 36.67 -0.17 1.78
N ARG A 109 35.60 0.21 1.07
CA ARG A 109 35.45 0.93 -0.24
C ARG A 109 35.13 0.10 -1.51
N PHE A 110 33.94 0.32 -2.10
CA PHE A 110 33.70 0.04 -3.52
C PHE A 110 33.49 1.35 -4.31
N SER A 111 34.22 1.49 -5.42
CA SER A 111 34.11 2.59 -6.39
C SER A 111 33.29 2.11 -7.60
N SER A 112 32.61 3.00 -8.34
CA SER A 112 32.01 2.61 -9.64
C SER A 112 33.06 2.01 -10.60
N ARG A 113 34.34 2.36 -10.39
CA ARG A 113 35.49 1.76 -11.05
C ARG A 113 35.64 0.27 -10.74
N VAL A 114 35.34 -0.17 -9.51
CA VAL A 114 35.36 -1.60 -9.14
C VAL A 114 34.23 -2.36 -9.85
N ILE A 115 33.04 -1.75 -9.97
CA ILE A 115 31.93 -2.36 -10.73
C ILE A 115 32.33 -2.48 -12.21
N GLU A 116 32.96 -1.46 -12.77
CA GLU A 116 33.41 -1.42 -14.16
C GLU A 116 34.58 -2.39 -14.42
N GLU A 117 35.55 -2.47 -13.52
CA GLU A 117 36.66 -3.43 -13.53
C GLU A 117 36.16 -4.88 -13.40
N LYS A 118 35.23 -5.15 -12.47
CA LYS A 118 34.61 -6.47 -12.27
C LYS A 118 33.74 -6.87 -13.47
N LYS A 119 33.00 -5.91 -14.07
CA LYS A 119 32.25 -6.14 -15.32
C LYS A 119 33.19 -6.42 -16.50
N LYS A 120 34.32 -5.71 -16.60
CA LYS A 120 35.34 -5.94 -17.63
C LYS A 120 36.01 -7.30 -17.45
N LYS A 121 36.37 -7.69 -16.22
CA LYS A 121 36.90 -9.02 -15.90
C LYS A 121 35.87 -10.12 -16.20
N LEU A 122 34.60 -9.89 -15.88
CA LEU A 122 33.52 -10.82 -16.20
C LEU A 122 33.38 -10.99 -17.72
N HIS A 123 33.45 -9.89 -18.48
CA HIS A 123 33.43 -9.95 -19.94
C HIS A 123 34.61 -10.75 -20.50
N GLN A 124 35.82 -10.56 -19.97
CA GLN A 124 37.01 -11.31 -20.37
C GLN A 124 36.86 -12.82 -20.11
N LEU A 125 36.38 -13.21 -18.93
CA LEU A 125 36.17 -14.62 -18.58
C LEU A 125 35.08 -15.28 -19.44
N GLU A 126 34.05 -14.54 -19.84
CA GLU A 126 33.02 -15.03 -20.76
C GLU A 126 33.52 -15.21 -22.19
N CYS A 127 34.57 -14.50 -22.59
CA CYS A 127 35.20 -14.64 -23.91
C CYS A 127 36.18 -15.82 -24.00
N LEU A 128 36.54 -16.47 -22.88
CA LEU A 128 37.48 -17.59 -22.89
C LEU A 128 36.91 -18.82 -23.62
N PRO A 129 37.78 -19.58 -24.35
CA PRO A 129 37.42 -20.85 -24.96
C PRO A 129 37.05 -21.89 -23.89
N LYS A 130 36.37 -22.97 -24.32
CA LYS A 130 35.77 -23.96 -23.41
C LYS A 130 36.79 -24.63 -22.48
N GLU A 131 38.02 -24.79 -22.96
CA GLU A 131 39.13 -25.44 -22.25
C GLU A 131 39.60 -24.64 -21.03
N ASP A 132 39.56 -23.30 -21.12
CA ASP A 132 40.02 -22.39 -20.07
C ASP A 132 38.88 -21.77 -19.24
N TYR A 133 37.62 -22.15 -19.52
CA TYR A 133 36.44 -21.53 -18.90
C TYR A 133 36.15 -22.11 -17.51
N ASN A 134 36.41 -21.31 -16.47
CA ASN A 134 36.05 -21.65 -15.10
C ASN A 134 34.63 -21.17 -14.73
N ALA A 135 33.65 -22.08 -14.83
CA ALA A 135 32.26 -21.77 -14.52
C ALA A 135 32.03 -21.32 -13.06
N ASN A 136 32.85 -21.78 -12.11
CA ASN A 136 32.73 -21.40 -10.71
C ASN A 136 33.21 -19.95 -10.48
N GLU A 137 34.36 -19.59 -11.06
CA GLU A 137 34.89 -18.21 -10.99
C GLU A 137 33.93 -17.22 -11.65
N VAL A 138 33.41 -17.55 -12.84
CA VAL A 138 32.45 -16.73 -13.58
C VAL A 138 31.16 -16.53 -12.78
N ASN A 139 30.59 -17.60 -12.21
CA ASN A 139 29.35 -17.52 -11.43
C ASN A 139 29.53 -16.75 -10.11
N MET A 140 30.69 -16.88 -9.45
CA MET A 140 31.02 -16.05 -8.27
C MET A 140 31.11 -14.58 -8.64
N LEU A 141 31.81 -14.25 -9.73
CA LEU A 141 31.96 -12.88 -10.20
C LEU A 141 30.62 -12.27 -10.64
N ARG A 142 29.73 -13.05 -11.28
CA ARG A 142 28.35 -12.63 -11.61
C ARG A 142 27.55 -12.28 -10.34
N ARG A 143 27.61 -13.10 -9.29
CA ARG A 143 26.94 -12.83 -8.01
C ARG A 143 27.47 -11.55 -7.36
N GLU A 144 28.78 -11.34 -7.42
CA GLU A 144 29.42 -10.15 -6.88
C GLU A 144 29.00 -8.88 -7.64
N VAL A 145 29.00 -8.91 -8.97
CA VAL A 145 28.54 -7.79 -9.82
C VAL A 145 27.06 -7.48 -9.56
N ASN A 146 26.19 -8.50 -9.47
CA ASN A 146 24.76 -8.30 -9.16
C ASN A 146 24.56 -7.69 -7.76
N GLY A 147 25.33 -8.14 -6.78
CA GLY A 147 25.33 -7.56 -5.43
C GLY A 147 25.74 -6.08 -5.42
N LEU A 148 26.77 -5.72 -6.19
CA LEU A 148 27.23 -4.32 -6.30
C LEU A 148 26.24 -3.41 -7.05
N VAL A 149 25.60 -3.90 -8.12
CA VAL A 149 24.59 -3.13 -8.88
C VAL A 149 23.33 -2.88 -8.04
N ALA A 150 22.87 -3.86 -7.25
CA ALA A 150 21.76 -3.68 -6.32
C ALA A 150 22.05 -2.62 -5.24
N LYS A 151 23.30 -2.52 -4.77
CA LYS A 151 23.73 -1.45 -3.84
C LYS A 151 23.71 -0.07 -4.51
N GLU A 152 24.13 0.04 -5.77
CA GLU A 152 24.07 1.30 -6.53
C GLU A 152 22.62 1.77 -6.75
N GLU A 153 21.69 0.86 -7.05
CA GLU A 153 20.26 1.16 -7.19
C GLU A 153 19.65 1.78 -5.92
N VAL A 154 19.90 1.17 -4.76
CA VAL A 154 19.40 1.69 -3.47
C VAL A 154 19.90 3.12 -3.23
N THR A 155 21.15 3.41 -3.61
CA THR A 155 21.75 4.75 -3.50
C THR A 155 20.99 5.77 -4.35
N TRP A 156 20.67 5.44 -5.60
CA TRP A 156 19.94 6.34 -6.50
C TRP A 156 18.47 6.53 -6.09
N ARG A 157 17.82 5.49 -5.57
CA ARG A 157 16.46 5.58 -5.00
C ARG A 157 16.40 6.56 -3.83
N GLN A 158 17.40 6.54 -2.94
CA GLN A 158 17.47 7.50 -1.84
C GLN A 158 17.69 8.93 -2.35
N ASN A 159 18.60 9.12 -3.30
CA ASN A 159 18.90 10.44 -3.87
C ASN A 159 17.70 11.03 -4.65
N SER A 160 16.87 10.19 -5.28
CA SER A 160 15.71 10.65 -6.05
C SER A 160 14.56 11.17 -5.17
N ARG A 161 14.52 10.85 -3.87
CA ARG A 161 13.45 11.22 -2.91
C ARG A 161 12.02 10.95 -3.40
N VAL A 162 11.82 9.91 -4.21
CA VAL A 162 10.51 9.49 -4.69
C VAL A 162 9.94 8.44 -3.74
N THR A 163 8.84 8.75 -3.05
CA THR A 163 8.28 7.94 -1.95
C THR A 163 7.20 6.93 -2.37
N TRP A 164 6.59 7.08 -3.56
CA TRP A 164 5.44 6.26 -3.98
C TRP A 164 5.81 4.91 -4.61
N LEU A 165 7.09 4.66 -4.84
CA LEU A 165 7.58 3.44 -5.48
C LEU A 165 7.80 2.37 -4.40
N ARG A 166 6.79 1.56 -4.07
CA ARG A 166 6.94 0.57 -2.99
C ARG A 166 7.51 -0.78 -3.43
N GLU A 167 7.17 -1.35 -4.60
CA GLU A 167 7.73 -2.64 -5.03
C GLU A 167 7.41 -2.94 -6.51
N GLY A 168 8.28 -2.58 -7.47
CA GLY A 168 8.04 -3.06 -8.85
C GLY A 168 8.94 -2.52 -9.96
N ASP A 169 9.12 -1.21 -10.07
CA ASP A 169 9.95 -0.65 -11.16
C ASP A 169 11.39 -0.45 -10.66
N LEU A 170 12.25 -1.40 -11.04
CA LEU A 170 13.72 -1.34 -10.88
C LEU A 170 14.27 -0.07 -11.54
N ASN A 171 15.47 0.36 -11.12
CA ASN A 171 16.17 1.58 -11.56
C ASN A 171 15.97 1.96 -13.06
N THR A 172 14.93 2.72 -13.35
CA THR A 172 14.65 3.22 -14.71
C THR A 172 15.43 4.50 -14.96
N SER A 173 15.72 4.79 -16.23
CA SER A 173 16.27 6.08 -16.69
C SER A 173 15.47 7.30 -16.18
N TYR A 174 14.22 7.09 -15.74
CA TYR A 174 13.41 8.09 -15.04
C TYR A 174 14.06 8.60 -13.75
N PHE A 175 14.53 7.73 -12.86
CA PHE A 175 15.08 8.15 -11.57
C PHE A 175 16.39 8.90 -11.71
N HIS A 176 17.25 8.44 -12.61
CA HIS A 176 18.48 9.14 -13.00
C HIS A 176 18.16 10.50 -13.60
N ALA A 177 17.21 10.57 -14.55
CA ALA A 177 16.79 11.85 -15.13
C ALA A 177 16.21 12.81 -14.08
N CYS A 178 15.38 12.32 -13.15
CA CYS A 178 14.82 13.13 -12.07
C CYS A 178 15.88 13.62 -11.08
N ALA A 179 16.83 12.76 -10.68
CA ALA A 179 17.92 13.13 -9.78
C ALA A 179 18.86 14.15 -10.43
N SER A 180 19.27 13.91 -11.68
CA SER A 180 20.12 14.82 -12.46
C SER A 180 19.41 16.16 -12.71
N GLN A 181 18.12 16.15 -13.04
CA GLN A 181 17.33 17.38 -13.19
C GLN A 181 17.27 18.17 -11.88
N ARG A 182 17.03 17.50 -10.74
CA ARG A 182 17.03 18.16 -9.42
C ARG A 182 18.39 18.71 -9.04
N MET A 183 19.45 17.97 -9.33
CA MET A 183 20.82 18.46 -9.13
C MET A 183 21.03 19.73 -9.96
N LYS A 184 20.69 19.71 -11.26
CA LYS A 184 20.80 20.88 -12.14
C LYS A 184 19.98 22.08 -11.65
N THR A 185 18.76 21.86 -11.13
CA THR A 185 17.92 22.93 -10.59
C THR A 185 18.42 23.47 -9.25
N ASN A 186 19.02 22.64 -8.41
CA ASN A 186 19.49 23.04 -7.08
C ASN A 186 20.93 23.59 -7.07
N SER A 187 21.70 23.35 -8.13
CA SER A 187 23.04 23.91 -8.27
C SER A 187 22.97 25.43 -8.43
N ILE A 188 23.73 26.13 -7.59
CA ILE A 188 23.92 27.58 -7.65
C ILE A 188 25.09 27.85 -8.60
N ASN A 189 24.79 28.40 -9.77
CA ASN A 189 25.80 28.71 -10.79
C ASN A 189 26.46 30.08 -10.58
N GLY A 190 25.76 31.00 -9.91
CA GLY A 190 26.24 32.32 -9.55
C GLY A 190 25.21 33.08 -8.72
N LEU A 191 25.66 34.13 -8.04
CA LEU A 191 24.83 35.01 -7.21
C LEU A 191 25.23 36.47 -7.41
N ARG A 192 24.25 37.37 -7.32
CA ARG A 192 24.50 38.80 -7.15
C ARG A 192 24.79 39.14 -5.69
N ASP A 193 25.81 39.97 -5.47
CA ASP A 193 26.07 40.59 -4.17
C ASP A 193 25.08 41.73 -3.86
N SER A 194 25.27 42.43 -2.74
CA SER A 194 24.43 43.57 -2.35
C SER A 194 24.61 44.82 -3.21
N VAL A 195 25.69 44.90 -3.99
CA VAL A 195 26.03 46.04 -4.88
C VAL A 195 25.58 45.77 -6.33
N GLY A 196 25.13 44.54 -6.62
CA GLY A 196 24.63 44.10 -7.92
C GLY A 196 25.65 43.35 -8.78
N GLY A 197 26.88 43.16 -8.29
CA GLY A 197 27.96 42.41 -8.95
C GLY A 197 27.66 40.91 -9.04
N TRP A 198 27.94 40.29 -10.18
CA TRP A 198 27.65 38.86 -10.43
C TRP A 198 28.88 37.99 -10.17
N HIS A 199 28.76 37.06 -9.22
CA HIS A 199 29.84 36.17 -8.78
C HIS A 199 29.54 34.72 -9.15
N THR A 200 30.51 34.03 -9.75
CA THR A 200 30.41 32.61 -10.14
C THR A 200 31.39 31.71 -9.39
N GLU A 201 32.37 32.31 -8.68
CA GLU A 201 33.35 31.56 -7.92
C GLU A 201 32.75 31.00 -6.61
N ALA A 202 33.08 29.74 -6.30
CA ALA A 202 32.49 29.05 -5.16
C ALA A 202 32.82 29.71 -3.80
N GLY A 203 34.00 30.34 -3.68
CA GLY A 203 34.41 31.09 -2.48
C GLY A 203 33.58 32.35 -2.28
N GLU A 204 33.41 33.15 -3.34
CA GLU A 204 32.63 34.40 -3.32
C GLU A 204 31.14 34.15 -3.07
N ILE A 205 30.55 33.17 -3.77
CA ILE A 205 29.17 32.71 -3.53
C ILE A 205 29.01 32.28 -2.06
N GLY A 206 30.03 31.63 -1.51
CA GLY A 206 30.15 31.27 -0.11
C GLY A 206 30.08 32.46 0.84
N SER A 207 30.90 33.49 0.59
CA SER A 207 30.93 34.72 1.41
C SER A 207 29.59 35.44 1.36
N ILE A 208 29.03 35.66 0.18
CA ILE A 208 27.72 36.32 -0.01
C ILE A 208 26.64 35.62 0.82
N ALA A 209 26.64 34.28 0.82
CA ALA A 209 25.68 33.52 1.59
C ALA A 209 25.88 33.65 3.11
N VAL A 210 27.13 33.61 3.58
CA VAL A 210 27.48 33.75 5.01
C VAL A 210 27.14 35.15 5.52
N ASP A 211 27.52 36.20 4.79
CA ASP A 211 27.28 37.59 5.15
C ASP A 211 25.78 37.89 5.23
N TYR A 212 25.01 37.36 4.27
CA TYR A 212 23.56 37.46 4.24
C TYR A 212 22.91 36.87 5.50
N PHE A 213 23.27 35.64 5.89
CA PHE A 213 22.67 34.99 7.06
C PHE A 213 23.18 35.54 8.38
N THR A 214 24.44 35.98 8.44
CA THR A 214 24.99 36.65 9.62
C THR A 214 24.20 37.93 9.91
N THR A 215 23.94 38.73 8.88
CA THR A 215 23.11 39.93 9.00
C THR A 215 21.66 39.60 9.34
N LEU A 216 21.08 38.57 8.69
CA LEU A 216 19.68 38.19 8.91
C LEU A 216 19.42 37.70 10.34
N PHE A 217 20.33 36.91 10.92
CA PHE A 217 20.21 36.34 12.26
C PHE A 217 20.81 37.22 13.37
N SER A 218 21.22 38.44 13.06
CA SER A 218 21.64 39.41 14.08
C SER A 218 20.41 40.16 14.64
N THR A 219 20.32 40.25 15.96
CA THR A 219 19.26 40.97 16.68
C THR A 219 19.18 42.44 16.27
N SER A 220 17.96 42.99 16.28
CA SER A 220 17.73 44.44 16.17
C SER A 220 17.63 45.16 17.52
N ASN A 221 17.90 44.48 18.65
CA ASN A 221 17.78 45.03 20.02
C ASN A 221 16.39 45.62 20.30
N PRO A 222 15.34 44.78 20.43
CA PRO A 222 13.96 45.24 20.61
C PRO A 222 13.77 46.02 21.93
N SER A 223 13.09 47.17 21.89
CA SER A 223 12.90 48.07 23.03
C SER A 223 11.46 48.15 23.58
N THR A 224 10.47 47.60 22.85
CA THR A 224 9.02 47.79 23.12
C THR A 224 8.29 46.49 23.50
N ILE A 225 9.04 45.50 24.01
CA ILE A 225 8.49 44.16 24.32
C ILE A 225 7.38 44.23 25.37
N GLU A 226 7.58 45.00 26.45
CA GLU A 226 6.64 45.07 27.58
C GLU A 226 5.30 45.66 27.18
N GLU A 227 5.31 46.74 26.40
CA GLU A 227 4.11 47.38 25.86
C GLU A 227 3.31 46.40 24.99
N LEU A 228 4.01 45.59 24.19
CA LEU A 228 3.40 44.64 23.28
C LEU A 228 2.73 43.45 24.00
N ILE A 229 3.37 42.93 25.04
CA ILE A 229 2.86 41.76 25.78
C ILE A 229 1.86 42.15 26.87
N ALA A 230 1.75 43.43 27.23
CA ALA A 230 0.81 43.92 28.24
C ALA A 230 -0.64 43.40 28.07
N PRO A 231 -1.25 43.41 26.86
CA PRO A 231 -2.61 42.89 26.66
C PRO A 231 -2.72 41.36 26.53
N VAL A 232 -1.60 40.63 26.58
CA VAL A 232 -1.63 39.17 26.51
C VAL A 232 -2.13 38.63 27.85
N GLU A 233 -3.24 37.89 27.80
CA GLU A 233 -3.83 37.22 28.95
C GLU A 233 -3.02 35.96 29.33
N GLN A 234 -2.96 35.67 30.62
CA GLN A 234 -2.38 34.43 31.10
C GLN A 234 -3.39 33.29 30.92
N VAL A 235 -3.13 32.40 29.97
CA VAL A 235 -4.04 31.30 29.61
C VAL A 235 -3.56 29.95 30.14
N VAL A 236 -2.24 29.78 30.33
CA VAL A 236 -1.66 28.54 30.84
C VAL A 236 -1.88 28.48 32.36
N CYS A 237 -2.81 27.61 32.76
CA CYS A 237 -3.14 27.39 34.17
C CYS A 237 -2.11 26.47 34.87
N PRO A 238 -2.11 26.43 36.22
CA PRO A 238 -1.25 25.54 36.99
C PRO A 238 -1.35 24.06 36.57
N ASP A 239 -2.55 23.54 36.27
CA ASP A 239 -2.72 22.14 35.82
C ASP A 239 -2.12 21.85 34.44
N MET A 240 -2.09 22.85 33.56
CA MET A 240 -1.38 22.72 32.28
C MET A 240 0.12 22.68 32.52
N ASN A 241 0.63 23.56 33.39
CA ASN A 241 2.05 23.56 33.77
C ASN A 241 2.46 22.27 34.48
N ALA A 242 1.63 21.71 35.36
CA ALA A 242 1.89 20.43 36.02
C ALA A 242 2.08 19.30 34.99
N ARG A 243 1.26 19.27 33.93
CA ARG A 243 1.40 18.31 32.82
C ARG A 243 2.64 18.56 31.96
N LEU A 244 2.97 19.82 31.66
CA LEU A 244 4.18 20.16 30.92
C LEU A 244 5.44 19.79 31.72
N MET A 245 5.43 20.03 33.02
CA MET A 245 6.56 19.83 33.94
C MET A 245 6.64 18.42 34.54
N ALA A 246 5.75 17.51 34.16
CA ALA A 246 5.82 16.11 34.58
C ALA A 246 7.21 15.50 34.27
N PRO A 247 7.70 14.51 35.02
CA PRO A 247 8.97 13.85 34.72
C PRO A 247 9.00 13.33 33.28
N TYR A 248 10.13 13.48 32.58
CA TYR A 248 10.29 12.93 31.23
C TYR A 248 10.63 11.45 31.29
N SER A 249 10.03 10.66 30.39
CA SER A 249 10.19 9.21 30.34
C SER A 249 10.92 8.72 29.08
N ALA A 250 11.53 7.54 29.17
CA ALA A 250 12.16 6.87 28.03
C ALA A 250 11.17 6.59 26.90
N GLU A 251 9.92 6.29 27.26
CA GLU A 251 8.81 6.02 26.33
C GLU A 251 8.50 7.25 25.47
N GLU A 252 8.53 8.46 26.04
CA GLU A 252 8.33 9.70 25.30
C GLU A 252 9.43 9.93 24.26
N VAL A 253 10.69 9.65 24.63
CA VAL A 253 11.85 9.75 23.73
C VAL A 253 11.71 8.77 22.57
N LYS A 254 11.43 7.50 22.86
CA LYS A 254 11.20 6.46 21.84
C LYS A 254 10.04 6.85 20.93
N ARG A 255 8.90 7.24 21.49
CA ARG A 255 7.72 7.67 20.72
C ARG A 255 8.04 8.84 19.80
N ALA A 256 8.78 9.84 20.30
CA ALA A 256 9.18 11.00 19.52
C ALA A 256 10.04 10.61 18.29
N LEU A 257 11.01 9.70 18.46
CA LEU A 257 11.84 9.20 17.37
C LEU A 257 11.03 8.41 16.33
N PHE A 258 10.16 7.48 16.76
CA PHE A 258 9.41 6.62 15.85
C PHE A 258 8.28 7.35 15.11
N GLN A 259 7.85 8.51 15.61
CA GLN A 259 6.97 9.44 14.87
C GLN A 259 7.70 10.18 13.72
N MET A 260 9.03 10.15 13.66
CA MET A 260 9.79 10.83 12.61
C MET A 260 9.83 10.03 11.31
N SER A 261 9.82 10.74 10.18
CA SER A 261 10.00 10.11 8.87
C SER A 261 11.44 9.56 8.72
N PRO A 262 11.63 8.26 8.43
CA PRO A 262 12.93 7.59 8.50
C PRO A 262 13.99 8.15 7.55
N SER A 263 13.60 8.52 6.32
CA SER A 263 14.52 8.85 5.23
C SER A 263 14.72 10.35 4.99
N LYS A 264 14.42 11.21 5.97
CA LYS A 264 14.66 12.66 5.84
C LYS A 264 16.17 12.96 5.89
N SER A 265 16.56 14.08 5.28
CA SER A 265 17.97 14.48 5.24
C SER A 265 18.54 14.67 6.65
N PRO A 266 19.74 14.13 6.91
CA PRO A 266 20.39 14.20 8.21
C PRO A 266 20.94 15.61 8.47
N GLY A 267 21.35 15.84 9.72
CA GLY A 267 22.11 17.02 10.10
C GLY A 267 23.60 16.90 9.77
N PRO A 268 24.45 17.76 10.35
CA PRO A 268 25.90 17.67 10.24
C PRO A 268 26.51 16.32 10.62
N ASP A 269 25.90 15.61 11.57
CA ASP A 269 26.31 14.25 11.99
C ASP A 269 26.15 13.20 10.88
N GLY A 270 25.42 13.52 9.81
CA GLY A 270 25.11 12.59 8.74
C GLY A 270 24.10 11.50 9.12
N MET A 271 23.65 11.40 10.38
CA MET A 271 22.77 10.34 10.87
C MET A 271 21.29 10.63 10.59
N THR A 272 20.58 9.66 10.03
CA THR A 272 19.15 9.79 9.71
C THR A 272 18.28 9.19 10.81
N ALA A 273 16.99 9.56 10.88
CA ALA A 273 16.06 8.96 11.86
C ALA A 273 15.97 7.44 11.70
N LEU A 274 16.13 6.92 10.47
CA LEU A 274 16.18 5.49 10.19
C LEU A 274 17.29 4.76 10.94
N PHE A 275 18.46 5.39 11.13
CA PHE A 275 19.56 4.81 11.90
C PHE A 275 19.11 4.50 13.32
N PHE A 276 18.64 5.53 14.03
CA PHE A 276 18.20 5.41 15.41
C PHE A 276 16.99 4.49 15.57
N GLN A 277 16.02 4.54 14.65
CA GLN A 277 14.84 3.65 14.68
C GLN A 277 15.23 2.18 14.50
N LYS A 278 16.21 1.88 13.63
CA LYS A 278 16.60 0.50 13.32
C LYS A 278 17.52 -0.11 14.37
N PHE A 279 18.41 0.69 14.94
CA PHE A 279 19.38 0.26 15.96
C PHE A 279 18.99 0.69 17.37
N TRP A 280 17.69 0.93 17.61
CA TRP A 280 17.20 1.35 18.92
C TRP A 280 17.59 0.39 20.05
N ASN A 281 17.69 -0.91 19.77
CA ASN A 281 18.12 -1.88 20.78
C ASN A 281 19.60 -1.74 21.19
N ILE A 282 20.42 -1.04 20.39
CA ILE A 282 21.84 -0.82 20.65
C ILE A 282 22.06 0.59 21.21
N VAL A 283 21.58 1.61 20.48
CA VAL A 283 21.84 3.01 20.84
C VAL A 283 20.71 3.63 21.67
N GLY A 284 19.62 2.92 21.90
CA GLY A 284 18.41 3.49 22.50
C GLY A 284 18.60 3.92 23.94
N THR A 285 19.40 3.20 24.72
CA THR A 285 19.77 3.61 26.09
C THR A 285 20.55 4.91 26.06
N ASP A 286 21.67 4.95 25.33
CA ASP A 286 22.54 6.14 25.26
C ASP A 286 21.79 7.36 24.71
N VAL A 287 20.98 7.17 23.67
CA VAL A 287 20.14 8.23 23.09
C VAL A 287 19.11 8.72 24.10
N THR A 288 18.51 7.81 24.85
CA THR A 288 17.53 8.16 25.88
C THR A 288 18.21 8.91 27.01
N ASP A 289 19.35 8.45 27.50
CA ASP A 289 20.10 9.07 28.58
C ASP A 289 20.55 10.48 28.19
N VAL A 290 21.10 10.68 26.98
CA VAL A 290 21.48 12.01 26.49
C VAL A 290 20.27 12.95 26.35
N VAL A 291 19.13 12.44 25.87
CA VAL A 291 17.92 13.25 25.71
C VAL A 291 17.30 13.59 27.08
N LEU A 292 17.23 12.63 28.00
CA LEU A 292 16.70 12.84 29.34
C LEU A 292 17.62 13.71 30.18
N ASP A 293 18.94 13.56 30.08
CA ASP A 293 19.92 14.43 30.72
C ASP A 293 19.70 15.89 30.29
N PHE A 294 19.52 16.14 28.99
CA PHE A 294 19.14 17.48 28.53
C PHE A 294 17.80 17.95 29.14
N LEU A 295 16.75 17.14 29.05
CA LEU A 295 15.40 17.54 29.49
C LEU A 295 15.32 17.76 31.00
N ASN A 296 16.17 17.07 31.78
CA ASN A 296 16.22 17.17 33.22
C ASN A 296 17.23 18.25 33.70
N CYS A 297 18.43 18.30 33.14
CA CYS A 297 19.50 19.22 33.56
C CYS A 297 19.43 20.60 32.87
N GLY A 298 18.81 20.68 31.69
CA GLY A 298 18.49 21.92 30.98
C GLY A 298 19.62 22.55 30.17
N LYS A 299 20.70 21.82 29.88
CA LYS A 299 21.83 22.30 29.04
C LYS A 299 22.08 21.38 27.86
N MET A 300 22.06 21.94 26.64
CA MET A 300 22.29 21.15 25.42
C MET A 300 23.76 21.19 25.03
N LEU A 301 24.33 20.04 24.64
CA LEU A 301 25.66 20.01 24.04
C LEU A 301 25.66 20.80 22.71
N SER A 302 26.57 21.76 22.58
CA SER A 302 26.67 22.66 21.42
C SER A 302 26.84 21.91 20.09
N SER A 303 27.54 20.77 20.10
CA SER A 303 27.72 19.90 18.94
C SER A 303 26.42 19.27 18.44
N ILE A 304 25.46 19.00 19.33
CA ILE A 304 24.17 18.41 18.99
C ILE A 304 23.27 19.44 18.28
N ASN A 305 23.35 20.71 18.68
CA ASN A 305 22.53 21.78 18.10
C ASN A 305 23.17 22.47 16.87
N PHE A 306 24.40 22.10 16.51
CA PHE A 306 25.02 22.55 15.26
C PHE A 306 24.20 22.08 14.04
N THR A 307 23.93 22.99 13.10
CA THR A 307 22.93 22.81 12.05
C THR A 307 23.43 23.31 10.69
N HIS A 308 23.14 22.56 9.62
CA HIS A 308 23.43 23.01 8.26
C HIS A 308 22.24 23.75 7.64
N ILE A 309 22.46 24.89 6.99
CA ILE A 309 21.42 25.61 6.22
C ILE A 309 21.51 25.18 4.75
N ALA A 310 20.53 24.41 4.28
CA ALA A 310 20.41 24.06 2.88
C ALA A 310 19.59 25.11 2.12
N LEU A 311 20.09 25.55 0.95
CA LEU A 311 19.42 26.54 0.11
C LEU A 311 18.53 25.85 -0.92
N VAL A 312 17.24 26.15 -0.90
CA VAL A 312 16.26 25.63 -1.87
C VAL A 312 15.73 26.78 -2.73
N PRO A 313 15.87 26.75 -4.07
CA PRO A 313 15.34 27.78 -4.96
C PRO A 313 13.83 27.99 -4.82
N LYS A 314 13.37 29.24 -4.68
CA LYS A 314 11.94 29.60 -4.75
C LYS A 314 11.47 29.87 -6.18
N VAL A 315 12.39 30.27 -7.05
CA VAL A 315 12.15 30.63 -8.46
C VAL A 315 12.97 29.73 -9.39
N LYS A 316 12.65 29.70 -10.69
CA LYS A 316 13.31 28.82 -11.68
C LYS A 316 14.80 29.10 -11.85
N SER A 317 15.18 30.37 -11.85
CA SER A 317 16.55 30.83 -12.06
C SER A 317 16.87 31.85 -10.97
N PRO A 318 17.31 31.39 -9.79
CA PRO A 318 17.59 32.31 -8.69
C PRO A 318 18.92 33.05 -8.93
N ASP A 319 18.92 34.36 -8.77
CA ASP A 319 20.10 35.22 -8.97
C ASP A 319 20.56 35.94 -7.69
N CYS A 320 19.76 35.94 -6.62
CA CYS A 320 20.10 36.58 -5.35
C CYS A 320 19.60 35.77 -4.12
N MET A 321 20.19 36.03 -2.95
CA MET A 321 19.91 35.28 -1.71
C MET A 321 18.43 35.26 -1.26
N PRO A 322 17.64 36.36 -1.36
CA PRO A 322 16.23 36.35 -0.95
C PRO A 322 15.35 35.33 -1.70
N GLN A 323 15.74 34.98 -2.93
CA GLN A 323 15.07 34.01 -3.80
C GLN A 323 15.34 32.56 -3.41
N PHE A 324 16.18 32.31 -2.41
CA PHE A 324 16.34 31.00 -1.77
C PHE A 324 15.51 30.91 -0.48
N ARG A 325 15.03 29.69 -0.19
CA ARG A 325 14.46 29.31 1.10
C ARG A 325 15.53 28.56 1.91
N PRO A 326 15.91 29.04 3.10
CA PRO A 326 16.78 28.30 3.99
C PRO A 326 16.03 27.10 4.59
N ILE A 327 16.68 25.94 4.67
CA ILE A 327 16.17 24.77 5.39
C ILE A 327 17.22 24.31 6.37
N SER A 328 16.89 24.31 7.65
CA SER A 328 17.75 23.88 8.76
C SER A 328 17.77 22.35 8.85
N LEU A 329 18.91 21.77 8.49
CA LEU A 329 19.22 20.35 8.63
C LEU A 329 19.81 20.10 10.03
N CYS A 330 18.93 19.95 11.02
CA CYS A 330 19.33 19.69 12.40
C CYS A 330 19.68 18.19 12.60
N ASN A 331 20.61 17.90 13.51
CA ASN A 331 20.89 16.52 13.96
C ASN A 331 19.61 15.87 14.52
N VAL A 332 19.51 14.55 14.40
CA VAL A 332 18.30 13.82 14.83
C VAL A 332 18.11 13.91 16.34
N LEU A 333 19.19 13.85 17.13
CA LEU A 333 19.12 13.97 18.60
C LEU A 333 18.44 15.27 19.04
N CYS A 334 18.82 16.41 18.45
CA CYS A 334 18.17 17.70 18.68
C CYS A 334 16.68 17.66 18.30
N LYS A 335 16.35 17.02 17.17
CA LYS A 335 14.95 16.87 16.74
C LYS A 335 14.14 16.00 17.72
N ILE A 336 14.74 15.02 18.38
CA ILE A 336 14.04 14.16 19.36
C ILE A 336 13.62 15.02 20.55
N VAL A 337 14.55 15.79 21.11
CA VAL A 337 14.29 16.77 22.17
C VAL A 337 13.15 17.71 21.77
N SER A 338 13.29 18.42 20.64
CA SER A 338 12.27 19.33 20.13
C SER A 338 10.91 18.65 19.98
N LYS A 339 10.89 17.38 19.53
CA LYS A 339 9.67 16.62 19.31
C LYS A 339 9.00 16.18 20.61
N VAL A 340 9.75 15.83 21.65
CA VAL A 340 9.22 15.55 22.99
C VAL A 340 8.52 16.78 23.55
N LEU A 341 9.19 17.95 23.52
CA LEU A 341 8.61 19.22 23.97
C LEU A 341 7.33 19.56 23.22
N VAL A 342 7.34 19.39 21.89
CA VAL A 342 6.16 19.61 21.03
C VAL A 342 5.02 18.67 21.38
N ASN A 343 5.29 17.39 21.65
CA ASN A 343 4.25 16.42 21.95
C ASN A 343 3.48 16.79 23.22
N ARG A 344 4.16 17.34 24.23
CA ARG A 344 3.50 17.89 25.44
C ARG A 344 2.75 19.19 25.15
N MET A 345 3.40 20.14 24.47
CA MET A 345 2.81 21.46 24.17
C MET A 345 1.56 21.36 23.27
N LYS A 346 1.52 20.41 22.34
CA LYS A 346 0.38 20.21 21.42
C LYS A 346 -0.95 19.96 22.12
N VAL A 347 -0.92 19.33 23.29
CA VAL A 347 -2.14 18.97 24.03
C VAL A 347 -2.85 20.22 24.55
N ILE A 348 -2.10 21.25 24.93
CA ILE A 348 -2.64 22.50 25.48
C ILE A 348 -2.83 23.59 24.44
N LEU A 349 -2.17 23.48 23.29
CA LEU A 349 -2.14 24.49 22.24
C LEU A 349 -3.52 24.99 21.77
N PRO A 350 -4.57 24.13 21.62
CA PRO A 350 -5.91 24.61 21.23
C PRO A 350 -6.54 25.60 22.22
N ARG A 351 -6.12 25.57 23.49
CA ARG A 351 -6.58 26.53 24.52
C ARG A 351 -5.72 27.80 24.54
N VAL A 352 -4.43 27.68 24.24
CA VAL A 352 -3.47 28.80 24.27
C VAL A 352 -3.59 29.71 23.05
N ILE A 353 -3.85 29.14 21.87
CA ILE A 353 -3.90 29.88 20.60
C ILE A 353 -5.33 30.28 20.27
N PHE A 354 -5.56 31.56 20.01
CA PHE A 354 -6.90 32.08 19.72
C PHE A 354 -7.53 31.48 18.45
N ASP A 355 -8.86 31.46 18.37
CA ASP A 355 -9.62 30.77 17.31
C ASP A 355 -9.42 31.32 15.90
N SER A 356 -8.96 32.56 15.76
CA SER A 356 -8.62 33.16 14.46
C SER A 356 -7.35 32.58 13.82
N GLN A 357 -6.54 31.82 14.56
CA GLN A 357 -5.33 31.16 14.06
C GLN A 357 -5.61 29.68 13.77
N SER A 358 -5.60 29.31 12.51
CA SER A 358 -5.98 27.95 12.08
C SER A 358 -4.79 27.03 11.74
N ALA A 359 -3.55 27.54 11.68
CA ALA A 359 -2.40 26.74 11.27
C ALA A 359 -1.82 25.90 12.43
N PHE A 360 -1.41 24.66 12.14
CA PHE A 360 -0.72 23.71 13.04
C PHE A 360 -1.38 23.43 14.41
N VAL A 361 -2.62 23.85 14.64
CA VAL A 361 -3.40 23.52 15.85
C VAL A 361 -4.23 22.25 15.61
N PRO A 362 -4.11 21.21 16.45
CA PRO A 362 -4.94 20.01 16.34
C PRO A 362 -6.44 20.33 16.34
N GLY A 363 -7.20 19.70 15.44
CA GLY A 363 -8.65 19.90 15.32
C GLY A 363 -9.08 21.10 14.47
N ARG A 364 -8.18 22.03 14.12
CA ARG A 364 -8.46 23.15 13.20
C ARG A 364 -8.11 22.78 11.77
N MET A 365 -8.99 23.10 10.81
CA MET A 365 -8.78 22.81 9.39
C MET A 365 -8.45 24.08 8.61
N ILE A 366 -7.52 23.98 7.67
CA ILE A 366 -7.19 25.07 6.73
C ILE A 366 -8.43 25.56 5.96
N THR A 367 -9.38 24.66 5.67
CA THR A 367 -10.62 24.97 4.96
C THR A 367 -11.51 25.93 5.74
N ASP A 368 -11.49 25.87 7.07
CA ASP A 368 -12.31 26.73 7.92
C ASP A 368 -11.91 28.19 7.71
N ASN A 369 -10.60 28.46 7.74
CA ASN A 369 -10.04 29.79 7.55
C ASN A 369 -10.34 30.35 6.15
N VAL A 370 -10.23 29.49 5.13
CA VAL A 370 -10.60 29.86 3.75
C VAL A 370 -12.08 30.21 3.66
N ILE A 371 -12.98 29.38 4.19
CA ILE A 371 -14.43 29.62 4.10
C ILE A 371 -14.79 30.95 4.77
N ILE A 372 -14.26 31.23 5.96
CA ILE A 372 -14.49 32.48 6.68
C ILE A 372 -13.99 33.68 5.85
N ALA A 373 -12.75 33.65 5.36
CA ALA A 373 -12.20 34.73 4.55
C ALA A 373 -13.04 35.00 3.29
N PHE A 374 -13.52 33.95 2.62
CA PHE A 374 -14.38 34.07 1.44
C PHE A 374 -15.76 34.65 1.77
N GLU A 375 -16.37 34.29 2.91
CA GLU A 375 -17.65 34.87 3.33
C GLU A 375 -17.53 36.37 3.64
N VAL A 376 -16.45 36.78 4.28
CA VAL A 376 -16.18 38.20 4.58
C VAL A 376 -15.91 38.97 3.29
N ILE A 377 -15.05 38.47 2.40
CA ILE A 377 -14.79 39.10 1.08
C ILE A 377 -16.07 39.18 0.23
N HIS A 378 -16.92 38.16 0.24
CA HIS A 378 -18.22 38.19 -0.44
C HIS A 378 -19.14 39.27 0.13
N TYR A 379 -19.16 39.46 1.46
CA TYR A 379 -19.89 40.53 2.11
C TYR A 379 -19.37 41.92 1.69
N LEU A 380 -18.06 42.15 1.75
CA LEU A 380 -17.41 43.42 1.32
C LEU A 380 -17.77 43.81 -0.13
N LYS A 381 -17.89 42.84 -1.03
CA LYS A 381 -18.28 43.08 -2.43
C LYS A 381 -19.73 43.51 -2.63
N ASN A 382 -20.61 43.13 -1.72
CA ASN A 382 -22.03 43.41 -1.82
C ASN A 382 -22.44 44.67 -1.05
N LEU A 383 -21.53 45.25 -0.26
CA LEU A 383 -21.65 46.59 0.31
C LEU A 383 -21.54 47.66 -0.79
N ARG A 384 -22.69 48.06 -1.35
CA ARG A 384 -22.80 49.01 -2.48
C ARG A 384 -23.23 50.42 -2.10
N GLY A 385 -23.67 50.66 -0.86
CA GLY A 385 -24.16 51.96 -0.41
C GLY A 385 -24.13 52.11 1.11
N GLY A 386 -24.30 53.35 1.59
CA GLY A 386 -24.24 53.72 3.00
C GLY A 386 -22.84 54.11 3.48
N ARG A 387 -22.77 54.71 4.68
CA ARG A 387 -21.54 55.23 5.33
C ARG A 387 -20.65 54.13 5.96
N ASN A 388 -21.03 52.86 5.83
CA ASN A 388 -20.27 51.73 6.36
C ASN A 388 -19.29 51.23 5.30
N VAL A 389 -18.08 51.79 5.28
CA VAL A 389 -16.97 51.39 4.39
C VAL A 389 -16.00 50.49 5.14
N GLN A 390 -15.56 49.40 4.53
CA GLN A 390 -14.76 48.36 5.18
C GLN A 390 -13.66 47.85 4.26
N MET A 391 -12.62 47.26 4.85
CA MET A 391 -11.48 46.70 4.12
C MET A 391 -10.98 45.38 4.71
N ALA A 392 -10.26 44.63 3.87
CA ALA A 392 -9.44 43.50 4.25
C ALA A 392 -8.00 43.73 3.75
N ALA A 393 -7.03 43.62 4.65
CA ALA A 393 -5.60 43.75 4.36
C ALA A 393 -4.93 42.39 4.52
N LYS A 394 -4.36 41.85 3.44
CA LYS A 394 -3.49 40.66 3.51
C LYS A 394 -2.06 41.10 3.68
N LEU A 395 -1.50 40.75 4.82
CA LEU A 395 -0.13 41.05 5.19
C LEU A 395 0.79 39.88 4.79
N ASP A 396 1.96 40.20 4.25
CA ASP A 396 3.03 39.24 3.97
C ASP A 396 4.20 39.52 4.93
N MET A 397 4.53 38.54 5.78
CA MET A 397 5.65 38.67 6.72
C MET A 397 6.97 38.32 6.03
N SER A 398 7.90 39.27 5.99
CA SER A 398 9.21 39.06 5.39
C SER A 398 10.06 38.15 6.26
N LYS A 399 10.44 36.97 5.73
CA LYS A 399 11.36 36.03 6.41
C LYS A 399 10.90 35.70 7.83
N ALA A 400 9.62 35.33 7.95
CA ALA A 400 8.87 35.25 9.20
C ALA A 400 9.53 34.41 10.31
N TYR A 401 10.20 33.30 9.98
CA TYR A 401 10.94 32.48 10.96
C TYR A 401 12.31 33.08 11.31
N ASP A 402 13.01 33.62 10.33
CA ASP A 402 14.42 34.02 10.45
C ASP A 402 14.60 35.29 11.30
N ARG A 403 13.54 36.11 11.44
CA ARG A 403 13.58 37.42 12.11
C ARG A 403 13.01 37.45 13.53
N VAL A 404 12.51 36.34 14.05
CA VAL A 404 11.89 36.31 15.39
C VAL A 404 12.93 36.63 16.46
N GLU A 405 12.72 37.72 17.21
CA GLU A 405 13.57 38.10 18.33
C GLU A 405 13.38 37.14 19.52
N TRP A 406 14.50 36.67 20.09
CA TRP A 406 14.49 35.67 21.16
C TRP A 406 14.00 36.23 22.49
N ASP A 407 14.34 37.49 22.79
CA ASP A 407 13.89 38.15 24.03
C ASP A 407 12.36 38.31 24.03
N TYR A 408 11.78 38.67 22.88
CA TYR A 408 10.33 38.70 22.71
C TYR A 408 9.70 37.31 22.87
N LEU A 409 10.25 36.29 22.21
CA LEU A 409 9.77 34.91 22.34
C LEU A 409 9.76 34.43 23.80
N LYS A 410 10.83 34.71 24.55
CA LYS A 410 10.92 34.38 25.97
C LYS A 410 9.86 35.12 26.78
N ALA A 411 9.69 36.42 26.54
CA ALA A 411 8.75 37.27 27.26
C ALA A 411 7.29 36.84 27.03
N ILE A 412 6.89 36.52 25.79
CA ILE A 412 5.52 36.07 25.49
C ILE A 412 5.21 34.69 26.09
N LEU A 413 6.18 33.77 26.10
CA LEU A 413 6.01 32.47 26.76
C LEU A 413 5.76 32.64 28.27
N LEU A 414 6.54 33.48 28.94
CA LEU A 414 6.35 33.76 30.36
C LEU A 414 5.00 34.46 30.60
N LYS A 415 4.63 35.43 29.77
CA LYS A 415 3.37 36.18 29.91
C LYS A 415 2.12 35.31 29.72
N LEU A 416 2.17 34.34 28.82
CA LEU A 416 1.10 33.35 28.65
C LEU A 416 0.95 32.40 29.85
N GLY A 417 1.94 32.38 30.77
CA GLY A 417 1.92 31.59 31.99
C GLY A 417 2.72 30.30 31.93
N PHE A 418 3.57 30.09 30.92
CA PHE A 418 4.42 28.90 30.89
C PHE A 418 5.44 28.92 32.03
N HIS A 419 5.61 27.77 32.69
CA HIS A 419 6.55 27.62 33.79
C HIS A 419 7.99 28.01 33.38
N ALA A 420 8.71 28.78 34.20
CA ALA A 420 10.02 29.33 33.87
C ALA A 420 11.04 28.26 33.42
N ARG A 421 11.06 27.10 34.09
CA ARG A 421 11.93 25.97 33.69
C ARG A 421 11.60 25.42 32.30
N TRP A 422 10.32 25.34 31.94
CA TRP A 422 9.91 24.91 30.60
C TRP A 422 10.37 25.91 29.54
N VAL A 423 10.24 27.21 29.82
CA VAL A 423 10.73 28.28 28.95
C VAL A 423 12.25 28.20 28.79
N MET A 424 13.00 27.93 29.86
CA MET A 424 14.45 27.72 29.76
C MET A 424 14.82 26.58 28.81
N LEU A 425 14.13 25.43 28.88
CA LEU A 425 14.39 24.29 27.97
C LEU A 425 14.12 24.66 26.50
N ILE A 426 13.03 25.38 26.24
CA ILE A 426 12.69 25.88 24.89
C ILE A 426 13.78 26.83 24.40
N MET A 427 14.14 27.82 25.23
CA MET A 427 15.13 28.82 24.85
C MET A 427 16.49 28.17 24.61
N GLU A 428 16.91 27.21 25.43
CA GLU A 428 18.16 26.49 25.20
C GLU A 428 18.17 25.75 23.84
N CYS A 429 17.05 25.19 23.39
CA CYS A 429 16.95 24.57 22.06
C CYS A 429 17.09 25.59 20.91
N VAL A 430 16.67 26.84 21.14
CA VAL A 430 16.63 27.91 20.15
C VAL A 430 17.94 28.70 20.12
N SER A 431 18.40 29.17 21.29
CA SER A 431 19.51 30.12 21.41
C SER A 431 20.91 29.52 21.34
N SER A 432 21.05 28.22 21.65
CA SER A 432 22.35 27.52 21.55
C SER A 432 22.68 27.03 20.12
N ALA A 433 21.79 27.25 19.15
CA ALA A 433 21.98 26.78 17.78
C ALA A 433 23.08 27.57 17.07
N THR A 434 23.88 26.87 16.26
CA THR A 434 24.93 27.46 15.42
C THR A 434 24.86 26.87 14.02
N TYR A 435 25.26 27.65 12.99
CA TYR A 435 25.00 27.30 11.60
C TYR A 435 26.23 27.33 10.68
N SER A 436 26.21 26.49 9.66
CA SER A 436 27.00 26.66 8.42
C SER A 436 26.11 26.52 7.20
N VAL A 437 26.39 27.30 6.14
CA VAL A 437 25.55 27.34 4.94
C VAL A 437 26.05 26.32 3.91
N LEU A 438 25.15 25.50 3.36
CA LEU A 438 25.51 24.54 2.32
C LEU A 438 25.43 25.17 0.93
N VAL A 439 26.59 25.46 0.35
CA VAL A 439 26.73 25.95 -1.03
C VAL A 439 27.16 24.80 -1.93
N ASN A 440 26.28 24.40 -2.86
CA ASN A 440 26.52 23.29 -3.79
C ASN A 440 26.98 21.97 -3.12
N GLY A 441 26.56 21.79 -1.88
CA GLY A 441 26.90 20.63 -1.07
C GLY A 441 27.88 20.94 0.05
N GLU A 442 28.76 21.93 -0.05
CA GLU A 442 29.85 22.25 0.91
C GLU A 442 29.43 23.23 2.02
N PRO A 443 29.78 23.03 3.31
CA PRO A 443 29.47 23.98 4.37
C PRO A 443 30.47 25.11 4.26
N THR A 444 29.93 26.32 4.31
CA THR A 444 30.71 27.54 4.25
C THR A 444 30.34 28.41 5.43
N GLY A 445 31.37 28.96 6.07
CA GLY A 445 31.25 29.85 7.22
C GLY A 445 30.79 29.17 8.51
N TYR A 446 30.78 29.97 9.57
CA TYR A 446 30.27 29.60 10.89
C TYR A 446 29.50 30.80 11.43
N ILE A 447 28.21 30.62 11.68
CA ILE A 447 27.29 31.69 12.05
C ILE A 447 26.74 31.39 13.44
N LYS A 448 26.93 32.35 14.36
CA LYS A 448 26.30 32.34 15.68
C LYS A 448 25.12 33.32 15.65
N PRO A 449 23.87 32.83 15.57
CA PRO A 449 22.68 33.66 15.55
C PRO A 449 22.46 34.34 16.91
N SER A 450 21.78 35.49 16.90
CA SER A 450 21.16 36.12 18.07
C SER A 450 19.64 36.30 17.94
N ARG A 451 19.07 35.88 16.80
CA ARG A 451 17.62 35.77 16.58
C ARG A 451 17.27 34.68 15.57
N GLY A 452 15.97 34.41 15.43
CA GLY A 452 15.39 33.53 14.41
C GLY A 452 15.11 32.11 14.90
N LEU A 453 14.30 31.38 14.12
CA LEU A 453 13.86 30.01 14.40
C LEU A 453 14.32 29.04 13.29
N LYS A 454 14.69 27.82 13.67
CA LYS A 454 15.18 26.78 12.75
C LYS A 454 14.09 26.31 11.78
N GLN A 455 14.21 26.62 10.49
CA GLN A 455 13.24 26.21 9.47
C GLN A 455 13.42 24.72 9.09
N GLY A 456 12.73 23.82 9.81
CA GLY A 456 12.84 22.36 9.63
C GLY A 456 12.92 21.60 10.96
N ASP A 457 13.02 22.31 12.07
CA ASP A 457 12.91 21.77 13.42
C ASP A 457 11.43 21.57 13.81
N PRO A 458 11.05 20.47 14.50
CA PRO A 458 9.67 20.23 14.91
C PRO A 458 9.06 21.30 15.83
N LEU A 459 9.89 22.00 16.62
CA LEU A 459 9.44 22.98 17.62
C LEU A 459 9.12 24.34 17.01
N SER A 460 9.93 24.81 16.05
CA SER A 460 9.82 26.14 15.43
C SER A 460 8.41 26.54 14.97
N PRO A 461 7.60 25.69 14.29
CA PRO A 461 6.26 26.11 13.84
C PRO A 461 5.34 26.49 15.00
N TYR A 462 5.43 25.81 16.14
CA TYR A 462 4.58 26.07 17.29
C TYR A 462 5.02 27.32 18.05
N LEU A 463 6.33 27.54 18.18
CA LEU A 463 6.86 28.78 18.75
C LEU A 463 6.47 29.99 17.90
N PHE A 464 6.47 29.84 16.58
CA PHE A 464 6.01 30.89 15.66
C PHE A 464 4.53 31.24 15.90
N LEU A 465 3.65 30.26 16.14
CA LEU A 465 2.25 30.53 16.49
C LEU A 465 2.12 31.31 17.80
N ILE A 466 2.90 30.93 18.81
CA ILE A 466 2.94 31.62 20.10
C ILE A 466 3.41 33.06 19.92
N CYS A 467 4.43 33.31 19.10
CA CYS A 467 4.85 34.68 18.76
C CYS A 467 3.72 35.48 18.10
N ALA A 468 2.98 34.87 17.17
CA ALA A 468 1.87 35.52 16.47
C ALA A 468 0.66 35.79 17.38
N GLU A 469 0.51 35.08 18.51
CA GLU A 469 -0.53 35.34 19.51
C GLU A 469 -0.40 36.74 20.12
N GLY A 470 0.82 37.30 20.22
CA GLY A 470 1.02 38.69 20.67
C GLY A 470 0.39 39.70 19.72
N LEU A 471 0.50 39.49 18.40
CA LEU A 471 -0.20 40.32 17.41
C LEU A 471 -1.72 40.14 17.51
N SER A 472 -2.19 38.91 17.71
CA SER A 472 -3.62 38.63 17.92
C SER A 472 -4.16 39.38 19.14
N ALA A 473 -3.46 39.31 20.28
CA ALA A 473 -3.83 39.99 21.52
C ALA A 473 -3.86 41.51 21.36
N LEU A 474 -2.88 42.11 20.68
CA LEU A 474 -2.89 43.54 20.37
C LEU A 474 -4.11 43.95 19.54
N ILE A 475 -4.45 43.18 18.48
CA ILE A 475 -5.61 43.48 17.64
C ILE A 475 -6.91 43.35 18.44
N ARG A 476 -7.01 42.32 19.31
CA ARG A 476 -8.16 42.15 20.21
C ARG A 476 -8.31 43.32 21.17
N LYS A 477 -7.21 43.80 21.76
CA LYS A 477 -7.20 44.98 22.64
C LYS A 477 -7.67 46.22 21.88
N ALA A 478 -7.11 46.47 20.69
CA ALA A 478 -7.50 47.60 19.86
C ALA A 478 -8.97 47.53 19.42
N GLU A 479 -9.52 46.32 19.22
CA GLU A 479 -10.94 46.12 18.94
C GLU A 479 -11.82 46.38 20.16
N HIS A 480 -11.39 45.93 21.35
CA HIS A 480 -12.07 46.21 22.61
C HIS A 480 -12.09 47.72 22.93
N ASP A 481 -10.96 48.39 22.74
CA ASP A 481 -10.78 49.82 22.97
C ASP A 481 -11.39 50.70 21.86
N ARG A 482 -12.03 50.06 20.86
CA ARG A 482 -12.69 50.70 19.70
C ARG A 482 -11.76 51.56 18.84
N LEU A 483 -10.47 51.24 18.82
CA LEU A 483 -9.48 51.84 17.92
C LEU A 483 -9.54 51.20 16.53
N ILE A 484 -9.84 49.91 16.47
CA ILE A 484 -10.02 49.15 15.23
C ILE A 484 -11.41 48.50 15.24
N HIS A 485 -12.17 48.64 14.17
CA HIS A 485 -13.50 48.05 14.07
C HIS A 485 -13.50 46.85 13.14
N GLY A 486 -13.54 45.63 13.69
CA GLY A 486 -13.66 44.38 12.94
C GLY A 486 -14.94 44.28 12.10
N VAL A 487 -14.99 43.30 11.19
CA VAL A 487 -16.11 43.11 10.27
C VAL A 487 -17.11 42.09 10.84
N ALA A 488 -18.37 42.50 10.98
CA ALA A 488 -19.51 41.60 11.22
C ALA A 488 -20.35 41.47 9.94
N ILE A 489 -20.53 40.24 9.47
CA ILE A 489 -21.29 39.96 8.23
C ILE A 489 -22.81 39.80 8.45
N SER A 490 -23.26 39.63 9.69
CA SER A 490 -24.67 39.52 10.07
C SER A 490 -24.94 40.14 11.46
N ARG A 491 -26.21 40.48 11.75
CA ARG A 491 -26.63 40.97 13.07
C ARG A 491 -26.59 39.81 14.07
N GLY A 492 -25.87 39.98 15.19
CA GLY A 492 -25.68 38.92 16.19
C GLY A 492 -24.61 37.87 15.84
N GLY A 493 -23.95 37.99 14.68
CA GLY A 493 -22.80 37.15 14.32
C GLY A 493 -21.48 37.62 14.96
N PRO A 494 -20.46 36.76 15.01
CA PRO A 494 -19.15 37.14 15.53
C PRO A 494 -18.52 38.24 14.67
N ARG A 495 -17.89 39.22 15.32
CA ARG A 495 -17.01 40.18 14.66
C ARG A 495 -15.67 39.53 14.39
N ILE A 496 -15.15 39.73 13.18
CA ILE A 496 -13.86 39.18 12.77
C ILE A 496 -12.94 40.37 12.48
N SER A 497 -11.91 40.54 13.30
CA SER A 497 -10.85 41.54 13.11
C SER A 497 -9.63 40.98 12.39
N HIS A 498 -9.34 39.68 12.52
CA HIS A 498 -8.18 39.06 11.89
C HIS A 498 -8.37 37.55 11.70
N LEU A 499 -7.60 36.99 10.75
CA LEU A 499 -7.50 35.57 10.44
C LEU A 499 -6.05 35.24 10.11
N PHE A 500 -5.45 34.33 10.86
CA PHE A 500 -4.06 33.93 10.69
C PHE A 500 -3.97 32.47 10.22
N PHE A 501 -3.05 32.22 9.30
CA PHE A 501 -2.61 30.90 8.93
C PHE A 501 -1.08 30.88 8.86
N ALA A 502 -0.45 30.62 10.01
CA ALA A 502 0.98 30.82 10.17
C ALA A 502 1.36 32.27 9.78
N ASP A 503 2.20 32.45 8.76
CA ASP A 503 2.65 33.76 8.27
C ASP A 503 1.63 34.48 7.37
N ASP A 504 0.73 33.75 6.71
CA ASP A 504 -0.36 34.32 5.91
C ASP A 504 -1.43 34.94 6.81
N SER A 505 -1.46 36.27 6.89
CA SER A 505 -2.34 37.02 7.80
C SER A 505 -3.32 37.90 7.02
N ILE A 506 -4.61 37.82 7.34
CA ILE A 506 -5.63 38.76 6.84
C ILE A 506 -6.20 39.53 8.03
N ILE A 507 -6.21 40.85 7.93
CA ILE A 507 -6.83 41.75 8.90
C ILE A 507 -8.06 42.40 8.26
N PHE A 508 -9.14 42.48 9.01
CA PHE A 508 -10.41 43.06 8.61
C PHE A 508 -10.73 44.25 9.51
N CYS A 509 -10.97 45.40 8.92
CA CYS A 509 -11.31 46.61 9.67
C CYS A 509 -12.12 47.60 8.84
N ARG A 510 -12.51 48.74 9.43
CA ARG A 510 -13.15 49.83 8.71
C ARG A 510 -12.16 50.49 7.74
N ALA A 511 -12.64 50.90 6.57
CA ALA A 511 -11.83 51.65 5.61
C ALA A 511 -11.84 53.15 5.96
N SER A 512 -11.30 53.51 7.12
CA SER A 512 -11.15 54.88 7.61
C SER A 512 -9.70 55.18 7.93
N ASN A 513 -9.27 56.44 7.76
CA ASN A 513 -7.90 56.84 8.09
C ASN A 513 -7.55 56.55 9.55
N SER A 514 -8.50 56.71 10.48
CA SER A 514 -8.32 56.40 11.90
C SER A 514 -7.97 54.93 12.17
N ASP A 515 -8.74 54.00 11.61
CA ASP A 515 -8.56 52.56 11.84
C ASP A 515 -7.29 52.07 11.13
N CYS A 516 -6.98 52.62 9.96
CA CYS A 516 -5.76 52.35 9.21
C CYS A 516 -4.50 52.84 9.95
N GLU A 517 -4.55 54.04 10.52
CA GLU A 517 -3.45 54.61 11.30
C GLU A 517 -3.25 53.82 12.61
N ALA A 518 -4.34 53.50 13.32
CA ALA A 518 -4.29 52.63 14.49
C ALA A 518 -3.67 51.25 14.16
N LEU A 519 -4.09 50.66 13.03
CA LEU A 519 -3.53 49.40 12.55
C LEU A 519 -2.04 49.54 12.18
N HIS A 520 -1.65 50.60 11.48
CA HIS A 520 -0.25 50.86 11.12
C HIS A 520 0.63 50.99 12.38
N ASN A 521 0.20 51.77 13.37
CA ASN A 521 0.90 51.96 14.63
C ASN A 521 1.06 50.65 15.41
N LEU A 522 0.00 49.83 15.45
CA LEU A 522 0.03 48.50 16.07
C LEU A 522 1.03 47.57 15.37
N LEU A 523 1.03 47.56 14.04
CA LEU A 523 1.95 46.75 13.25
C LEU A 523 3.40 47.22 13.41
N LEU A 524 3.65 48.52 13.52
CA LEU A 524 4.97 49.07 13.84
C LEU A 524 5.45 48.68 15.24
N LEU A 525 4.56 48.72 16.24
CA LEU A 525 4.85 48.24 17.58
C LEU A 525 5.23 46.74 17.55
N TYR A 526 4.46 45.94 16.81
CA TYR A 526 4.75 44.52 16.61
C TYR A 526 6.07 44.28 15.90
N GLU A 527 6.39 45.03 14.85
CA GLU A 527 7.68 44.93 14.14
C GLU A 527 8.86 45.27 15.05
N LYS A 528 8.76 46.34 15.85
CA LYS A 528 9.82 46.79 16.77
C LYS A 528 10.09 45.80 17.92
N ALA A 529 9.05 45.14 18.44
CA ALA A 529 9.20 44.20 19.55
C ALA A 529 9.56 42.78 19.07
N SER A 530 8.89 42.27 18.03
CA SER A 530 9.04 40.87 17.60
C SER A 530 10.13 40.65 16.55
N GLY A 531 10.57 41.72 15.87
CA GLY A 531 11.45 41.67 14.70
C GLY A 531 10.75 41.25 13.40
N GLN A 532 9.47 40.86 13.44
CA GLN A 532 8.70 40.48 12.26
C GLN A 532 8.33 41.70 11.43
N LYS A 533 8.98 41.81 10.27
CA LYS A 533 8.81 42.92 9.34
C LYS A 533 7.76 42.62 8.27
N ILE A 534 6.87 43.58 8.03
CA ILE A 534 5.85 43.49 6.98
C ILE A 534 6.46 43.86 5.63
N ASN A 535 6.09 43.13 4.59
CA ASN A 535 6.46 43.44 3.22
C ASN A 535 5.35 44.28 2.55
N GLY A 536 5.56 45.59 2.44
CA GLY A 536 4.61 46.52 1.81
C GLY A 536 4.31 46.19 0.35
N GLU A 537 5.32 45.83 -0.45
CA GLU A 537 5.16 45.50 -1.88
C GLU A 537 4.27 44.28 -2.13
N LYS A 538 4.27 43.34 -1.18
CA LYS A 538 3.46 42.12 -1.23
C LYS A 538 2.17 42.19 -0.44
N THR A 539 2.01 43.24 0.36
CA THR A 539 0.77 43.50 1.08
C THR A 539 -0.31 43.82 0.05
N ALA A 540 -1.47 43.20 0.20
CA ALA A 540 -2.58 43.35 -0.74
C ALA A 540 -3.83 43.84 0.00
N LEU A 541 -4.45 44.91 -0.50
CA LEU A 541 -5.61 45.53 0.10
C LEU A 541 -6.87 45.23 -0.72
N PHE A 542 -7.97 44.99 -0.02
CA PHE A 542 -9.29 44.76 -0.61
C PHE A 542 -10.32 45.66 0.07
N PHE A 543 -10.95 46.54 -0.71
CA PHE A 543 -11.93 47.50 -0.19
C PHE A 543 -13.37 47.10 -0.54
N SER A 544 -14.34 47.51 0.27
CA SER A 544 -15.75 47.42 -0.09
C SER A 544 -16.07 48.32 -1.30
N LYS A 545 -17.14 47.98 -2.03
CA LYS A 545 -17.44 48.69 -3.29
C LYS A 545 -17.83 50.16 -3.08
N ASN A 546 -18.43 50.47 -1.94
CA ASN A 546 -18.82 51.82 -1.53
C ASN A 546 -17.66 52.67 -0.97
N THR A 547 -16.42 52.17 -0.89
CA THR A 547 -15.27 52.98 -0.45
C THR A 547 -14.90 54.00 -1.53
N PRO A 548 -14.79 55.31 -1.20
CA PRO A 548 -14.36 56.35 -2.13
C PRO A 548 -12.93 56.10 -2.65
N GLU A 549 -12.68 56.46 -3.91
CA GLU A 549 -11.37 56.22 -4.55
C GLU A 549 -10.24 57.00 -3.87
N GLU A 550 -10.52 58.24 -3.42
CA GLU A 550 -9.57 59.05 -2.64
C GLU A 550 -9.13 58.34 -1.36
N THR A 551 -10.08 57.76 -0.62
CA THR A 551 -9.79 56.98 0.59
C THR A 551 -8.99 55.73 0.28
N ARG A 552 -9.26 55.05 -0.85
CA ARG A 552 -8.47 53.87 -1.27
C ARG A 552 -7.02 54.23 -1.55
N LEU A 553 -6.79 55.34 -2.26
CA LEU A 553 -5.45 55.81 -2.60
C LEU A 553 -4.67 56.24 -1.36
N ALA A 554 -5.31 56.98 -0.44
CA ALA A 554 -4.70 57.39 0.81
C ALA A 554 -4.27 56.18 1.67
N ILE A 555 -5.15 55.17 1.80
CA ILE A 555 -4.84 53.95 2.55
C ILE A 555 -3.76 53.13 1.83
N ALA A 556 -3.85 52.96 0.51
CA ALA A 556 -2.84 52.21 -0.25
C ALA A 556 -1.43 52.82 -0.12
N ALA A 557 -1.33 54.15 -0.14
CA ALA A 557 -0.08 54.87 0.10
C ALA A 557 0.47 54.63 1.52
N SER A 558 -0.39 54.66 2.55
CA SER A 558 0.01 54.41 3.94
C SER A 558 0.57 53.00 4.17
N PHE A 559 0.05 51.98 3.49
CA PHE A 559 0.55 50.60 3.57
C PHE A 559 1.71 50.29 2.60
N GLY A 560 2.09 51.24 1.72
CA GLY A 560 3.08 50.99 0.67
C GLY A 560 2.67 49.92 -0.34
N SER A 561 1.37 49.71 -0.52
CA SER A 561 0.80 48.68 -1.41
C SER A 561 0.63 49.23 -2.83
N PRO A 562 1.02 48.48 -3.89
CA PRO A 562 0.73 48.88 -5.27
C PRO A 562 -0.79 48.94 -5.50
N ASN A 563 -1.27 49.97 -6.22
CA ASN A 563 -2.71 50.12 -6.55
C ASN A 563 -3.30 48.93 -7.36
N SER A 564 -2.44 48.12 -7.99
CA SER A 564 -2.82 46.94 -8.78
C SER A 564 -2.88 45.63 -7.97
N ALA A 565 -2.50 45.64 -6.68
CA ALA A 565 -2.43 44.44 -5.84
C ALA A 565 -3.82 43.97 -5.37
N GLN A 566 -4.67 43.53 -6.30
CA GLN A 566 -5.93 42.89 -5.95
C GLN A 566 -5.71 41.48 -5.39
N PHE A 567 -6.56 41.13 -4.43
CA PHE A 567 -6.65 39.81 -3.81
C PHE A 567 -7.01 38.73 -4.86
N GLU A 568 -6.01 38.18 -5.57
CA GLU A 568 -6.23 37.11 -6.56
C GLU A 568 -6.29 35.71 -5.93
N LYS A 569 -5.41 35.42 -4.96
CA LYS A 569 -5.33 34.11 -4.29
C LYS A 569 -5.07 34.21 -2.79
N TYR A 570 -5.79 33.37 -2.03
CA TYR A 570 -5.57 33.13 -0.61
C TYR A 570 -5.44 31.64 -0.33
N LEU A 571 -4.37 31.25 0.36
CA LEU A 571 -4.03 29.85 0.68
C LEU A 571 -4.13 28.91 -0.54
N GLY A 572 -3.72 29.40 -1.72
CA GLY A 572 -3.72 28.64 -2.98
C GLY A 572 -5.08 28.55 -3.70
N LEU A 573 -6.13 29.22 -3.20
CA LEU A 573 -7.46 29.25 -3.81
C LEU A 573 -7.83 30.65 -4.30
N PRO A 574 -8.63 30.77 -5.38
CA PRO A 574 -8.97 32.06 -5.98
C PRO A 574 -9.93 32.84 -5.07
N SER A 575 -9.47 33.93 -4.45
CA SER A 575 -10.24 34.72 -3.46
C SER A 575 -11.51 35.37 -4.02
N ILE A 576 -11.69 35.36 -5.34
CA ILE A 576 -12.81 35.95 -6.04
C ILE A 576 -13.34 34.96 -7.07
N ILE A 577 -14.58 34.51 -6.86
CA ILE A 577 -15.32 33.70 -7.85
C ILE A 577 -16.44 34.58 -8.41
N GLY A 578 -16.19 35.13 -9.61
CA GLY A 578 -17.18 35.92 -10.36
C GLY A 578 -18.17 35.05 -11.13
N ARG A 579 -18.91 35.64 -12.09
CA ARG A 579 -19.88 34.92 -12.94
C ARG A 579 -19.22 33.83 -13.79
N ALA A 580 -17.96 34.01 -14.19
CA ALA A 580 -17.20 33.06 -15.00
C ALA A 580 -16.50 31.97 -14.15
N LYS A 581 -17.29 31.09 -13.52
CA LYS A 581 -16.82 30.01 -12.63
C LYS A 581 -15.77 29.09 -13.29
N LYS A 582 -15.88 28.84 -14.60
CA LYS A 582 -14.95 27.99 -15.36
C LYS A 582 -13.54 28.60 -15.44
N LYS A 583 -13.43 29.93 -15.56
CA LYS A 583 -12.14 30.64 -15.63
C LYS A 583 -11.40 30.60 -14.29
N ALA A 584 -12.13 30.68 -13.17
CA ALA A 584 -11.56 30.67 -11.82
C ALA A 584 -10.85 29.36 -11.46
N PHE A 585 -11.27 28.23 -12.03
CA PHE A 585 -10.71 26.90 -11.74
C PHE A 585 -9.90 26.29 -12.90
N ASN A 586 -9.76 26.99 -14.03
CA ASN A 586 -8.95 26.54 -15.16
C ASN A 586 -7.46 26.39 -14.79
N GLU A 587 -6.95 27.18 -13.84
CA GLU A 587 -5.57 27.06 -13.39
C GLU A 587 -5.26 25.68 -12.77
N ILE A 588 -6.25 25.05 -12.11
CA ILE A 588 -6.10 23.70 -11.55
C ILE A 588 -5.94 22.69 -12.70
N LYS A 589 -6.74 22.86 -13.76
CA LYS A 589 -6.61 22.07 -14.99
C LYS A 589 -5.22 22.27 -15.62
N ASP A 590 -4.74 23.51 -15.73
CA ASP A 590 -3.42 23.82 -16.28
C ASP A 590 -2.28 23.26 -15.42
N TRP A 591 -2.47 23.21 -14.10
CA TRP A 591 -1.49 22.60 -13.20
C TRP A 591 -1.42 21.08 -13.37
N ILE A 592 -2.57 20.41 -13.46
CA ILE A 592 -2.65 18.97 -13.79
C ILE A 592 -2.00 18.74 -15.16
N TRP A 593 -2.31 19.57 -16.17
CA TRP A 593 -1.73 19.45 -17.51
C TRP A 593 -0.21 19.59 -17.51
N ARG A 594 0.36 20.60 -16.83
CA ARG A 594 1.82 20.78 -16.71
C ARG A 594 2.49 19.59 -16.02
N ARG A 595 1.83 18.97 -15.02
CA ARG A 595 2.33 17.75 -14.36
C ARG A 595 2.32 16.56 -15.30
N LEU A 596 1.25 16.40 -16.09
CA LEU A 596 1.14 15.35 -17.11
C LEU A 596 2.23 15.50 -18.19
N GLN A 597 2.46 16.70 -18.70
CA GLN A 597 3.50 17.00 -19.69
C GLN A 597 4.93 16.77 -19.17
N GLY A 598 5.16 17.04 -17.88
CA GLY A 598 6.46 16.84 -17.24
C GLY A 598 6.86 15.37 -17.05
N TRP A 599 5.92 14.43 -17.21
CA TRP A 599 6.18 13.02 -17.14
C TRP A 599 6.51 12.50 -18.53
N LYS A 600 7.78 12.10 -18.75
CA LYS A 600 8.19 11.44 -19.98
C LYS A 600 7.42 10.12 -20.09
N GLU A 601 6.30 10.12 -20.81
CA GLU A 601 5.35 9.01 -20.92
C GLU A 601 6.00 7.68 -21.34
N LYS A 602 7.18 7.73 -21.98
CA LYS A 602 8.00 6.58 -22.38
C LYS A 602 8.65 5.82 -21.22
N LEU A 603 8.73 6.40 -20.03
CA LEU A 603 9.50 5.85 -18.91
C LEU A 603 8.64 5.23 -17.80
N LEU A 604 7.32 5.18 -17.97
CA LEU A 604 6.38 4.74 -16.95
C LEU A 604 5.58 3.53 -17.43
N SER A 605 5.57 2.47 -16.62
CA SER A 605 4.70 1.30 -16.76
C SER A 605 3.21 1.68 -16.61
N GLN A 606 2.29 0.85 -17.09
CA GLN A 606 0.84 1.06 -16.86
C GLN A 606 0.50 1.12 -15.37
N ALA A 607 1.10 0.24 -14.55
CA ALA A 607 0.96 0.29 -13.10
C ALA A 607 1.45 1.64 -12.52
N GLY A 608 2.59 2.15 -13.01
CA GLY A 608 3.09 3.47 -12.65
C GLY A 608 2.11 4.61 -12.99
N ARG A 609 1.43 4.52 -14.14
CA ARG A 609 0.40 5.51 -14.53
C ARG A 609 -0.83 5.45 -13.62
N GLU A 610 -1.27 4.25 -13.23
CA GLU A 610 -2.43 4.07 -12.34
C GLU A 610 -2.18 4.83 -11.02
N ILE A 611 -0.99 4.60 -10.45
CA ILE A 611 -0.57 5.22 -9.20
C ILE A 611 -0.49 6.74 -9.36
N LEU A 612 0.10 7.25 -10.45
CA LEU A 612 0.20 8.70 -10.68
C LEU A 612 -1.17 9.36 -10.88
N ILE A 613 -2.11 8.70 -11.55
CA ILE A 613 -3.48 9.19 -11.68
C ILE A 613 -4.12 9.34 -10.29
N LYS A 614 -4.03 8.31 -9.45
CA LYS A 614 -4.64 8.31 -8.12
C LYS A 614 -3.94 9.26 -7.15
N ALA A 615 -2.62 9.19 -7.07
CA ALA A 615 -1.82 9.91 -6.07
C ALA A 615 -1.55 11.38 -6.43
N VAL A 616 -1.70 11.76 -7.71
CA VAL A 616 -1.38 13.12 -8.17
C VAL A 616 -2.57 13.75 -8.87
N ILE A 617 -3.07 13.18 -9.96
CA ILE A 617 -4.12 13.82 -10.77
C ILE A 617 -5.43 13.97 -9.98
N GLN A 618 -5.86 12.91 -9.29
CA GLN A 618 -7.06 12.92 -8.46
C GLN A 618 -6.84 13.61 -7.12
N ALA A 619 -5.60 13.67 -6.63
CA ALA A 619 -5.25 14.33 -5.36
C ALA A 619 -5.20 15.86 -5.47
N ILE A 620 -4.63 16.41 -6.56
CA ILE A 620 -4.48 17.85 -6.81
C ILE A 620 -5.78 18.67 -6.57
N PRO A 621 -6.94 18.31 -7.17
CA PRO A 621 -8.14 19.11 -7.02
C PRO A 621 -8.81 18.94 -5.64
N THR A 622 -8.41 17.94 -4.84
CA THR A 622 -9.08 17.57 -3.56
C THR A 622 -9.21 18.76 -2.61
N TYR A 623 -8.15 19.57 -2.51
CA TYR A 623 -8.14 20.73 -1.64
C TYR A 623 -9.18 21.79 -2.06
N ALA A 624 -9.24 22.14 -3.35
CA ALA A 624 -10.22 23.09 -3.87
C ALA A 624 -11.66 22.52 -3.85
N MET A 625 -11.83 21.23 -4.15
CA MET A 625 -13.12 20.54 -4.09
C MET A 625 -13.68 20.45 -2.66
N SER A 626 -12.84 20.54 -1.64
CA SER A 626 -13.32 20.55 -0.25
C SER A 626 -13.97 21.87 0.19
N VAL A 627 -13.89 22.92 -0.64
CA VAL A 627 -14.48 24.24 -0.38
C VAL A 627 -15.50 24.63 -1.46
N PHE A 628 -15.28 24.24 -2.70
CA PHE A 628 -16.10 24.63 -3.85
C PHE A 628 -16.70 23.45 -4.58
N GLN A 629 -17.92 23.64 -5.08
CA GLN A 629 -18.52 22.74 -6.06
C GLN A 629 -18.03 23.09 -7.46
N PHE A 630 -17.28 22.18 -8.08
CA PHE A 630 -16.76 22.35 -9.42
C PHE A 630 -17.87 22.23 -10.46
N PRO A 631 -17.82 23.04 -11.54
CA PRO A 631 -18.71 22.83 -12.69
C PRO A 631 -18.53 21.43 -13.27
N ALA A 632 -19.63 20.75 -13.61
CA ALA A 632 -19.60 19.39 -14.16
C ALA A 632 -18.66 19.25 -15.37
N GLY A 633 -18.62 20.27 -16.24
CA GLY A 633 -17.69 20.31 -17.38
C GLY A 633 -16.20 20.32 -16.99
N LEU A 634 -15.83 20.94 -15.87
CA LEU A 634 -14.44 20.90 -15.37
C LEU A 634 -14.09 19.51 -14.81
N CYS A 635 -15.01 18.89 -14.06
CA CYS A 635 -14.83 17.51 -13.60
C CYS A 635 -14.67 16.53 -14.77
N ALA A 636 -15.47 16.72 -15.83
CA ALA A 636 -15.38 15.95 -17.06
C ALA A 636 -14.03 16.17 -17.77
N ASP A 637 -13.54 17.40 -17.85
CA ASP A 637 -12.23 17.74 -18.42
C ASP A 637 -11.09 17.05 -17.66
N ILE A 638 -11.07 17.10 -16.33
CA ILE A 638 -10.04 16.46 -15.49
C ILE A 638 -10.07 14.94 -15.68
N CYS A 639 -11.26 14.33 -15.67
CA CYS A 639 -11.40 12.90 -15.95
C CYS A 639 -10.92 12.54 -17.36
N SER A 640 -11.19 13.37 -18.35
CA SER A 640 -10.75 13.19 -19.73
C SER A 640 -9.22 13.24 -19.81
N MET A 641 -8.58 14.18 -19.11
CA MET A 641 -7.12 14.25 -19.02
C MET A 641 -6.52 13.01 -18.35
N ALA A 642 -7.11 12.52 -17.26
CA ALA A 642 -6.68 11.29 -16.59
C ALA A 642 -6.80 10.07 -17.53
N ASN A 643 -7.91 9.95 -18.27
CA ASN A 643 -8.11 8.87 -19.23
C ASN A 643 -7.16 8.96 -20.43
N ARG A 644 -6.92 10.16 -20.98
CA ARG A 644 -5.94 10.35 -22.05
C ARG A 644 -4.54 9.97 -21.60
N PHE A 645 -4.16 10.31 -20.36
CA PHE A 645 -2.87 9.93 -19.79
C PHE A 645 -2.77 8.41 -19.54
N TRP A 646 -3.86 7.77 -19.10
CA TRP A 646 -3.92 6.31 -18.94
C TRP A 646 -3.63 5.59 -20.26
N TRP A 647 -4.32 5.98 -21.33
CA TRP A 647 -4.25 5.32 -22.65
C TRP A 647 -3.14 5.84 -23.58
N GLY A 648 -2.57 7.02 -23.35
CA GLY A 648 -1.68 7.70 -24.29
C GLY A 648 -0.21 7.27 -24.22
N GLN A 649 0.49 7.22 -25.36
CA GLN A 649 1.95 7.28 -25.40
C GLN A 649 2.40 7.87 -26.75
N MET A 650 3.08 9.02 -26.70
CA MET A 650 3.67 9.84 -27.79
C MET A 650 2.74 10.63 -28.72
N GLY A 651 3.10 11.91 -28.92
CA GLY A 651 3.06 12.57 -30.23
C GLY A 651 1.70 13.08 -30.71
N GLY A 652 0.79 13.51 -29.84
CA GLY A 652 -0.47 14.13 -30.27
C GLY A 652 -1.48 13.20 -30.97
N ASN A 653 -1.10 11.96 -31.27
CA ASN A 653 -1.97 10.98 -31.92
C ASN A 653 -2.98 10.38 -30.94
N ARG A 654 -4.25 10.43 -31.33
CA ARG A 654 -5.40 9.94 -30.56
C ARG A 654 -5.46 8.41 -30.68
N LYS A 655 -5.14 7.66 -29.62
CA LYS A 655 -5.27 6.19 -29.59
C LYS A 655 -6.67 5.74 -29.15
N ILE A 656 -7.01 4.52 -29.57
CA ILE A 656 -8.26 3.82 -29.23
C ILE A 656 -8.30 3.57 -27.71
N HIS A 657 -9.38 4.00 -27.06
CA HIS A 657 -9.67 3.65 -25.68
C HIS A 657 -10.29 2.25 -25.66
N TRP A 658 -9.50 1.23 -25.31
CA TRP A 658 -9.96 -0.17 -25.27
C TRP A 658 -11.09 -0.41 -24.27
N VAL A 659 -11.15 0.39 -23.21
CA VAL A 659 -12.18 0.30 -22.17
C VAL A 659 -12.73 1.70 -21.86
N GLY A 660 -14.06 1.79 -21.79
CA GLY A 660 -14.77 3.03 -21.51
C GLY A 660 -14.48 3.58 -20.10
N LYS A 661 -14.55 4.91 -19.95
CA LYS A 661 -14.32 5.63 -18.69
C LYS A 661 -15.11 5.05 -17.51
N HIS A 662 -16.36 4.68 -17.73
CA HIS A 662 -17.26 4.18 -16.67
C HIS A 662 -16.75 2.87 -16.05
N LYS A 663 -16.12 1.97 -16.83
CA LYS A 663 -15.49 0.74 -16.33
C LYS A 663 -14.21 1.03 -15.55
N LEU A 664 -13.41 2.02 -15.96
CA LEU A 664 -12.17 2.37 -15.24
C LEU A 664 -12.41 2.95 -13.84
N ILE A 665 -13.57 3.59 -13.63
CA ILE A 665 -13.95 4.20 -12.36
C ILE A 665 -14.43 3.16 -11.33
N LYS A 666 -14.89 2.00 -11.79
CA LYS A 666 -15.33 0.92 -10.90
C LYS A 666 -14.19 0.43 -9.99
N PRO A 667 -14.50 -0.10 -8.80
CA PRO A 667 -13.55 -0.79 -7.94
C PRO A 667 -12.81 -1.91 -8.68
N LYS A 668 -11.61 -2.26 -8.20
CA LYS A 668 -10.84 -3.37 -8.77
C LYS A 668 -11.57 -4.71 -8.68
N LEU A 669 -12.36 -4.89 -7.62
CA LEU A 669 -13.19 -6.07 -7.40
C LEU A 669 -14.29 -6.24 -8.47
N GLU A 670 -14.80 -5.13 -9.02
CA GLU A 670 -15.78 -5.11 -10.12
C GLU A 670 -15.12 -5.08 -11.52
N GLY A 671 -13.82 -5.41 -11.61
CA GLY A 671 -13.07 -5.39 -12.87
C GLY A 671 -12.71 -3.99 -13.38
N GLY A 672 -12.81 -2.96 -12.54
CA GLY A 672 -12.35 -1.60 -12.83
C GLY A 672 -10.93 -1.30 -12.35
N MET A 673 -10.51 -0.03 -12.46
CA MET A 673 -9.17 0.40 -12.01
C MET A 673 -9.23 1.18 -10.68
N GLY A 674 -10.41 1.44 -10.13
CA GLY A 674 -10.62 2.22 -8.92
C GLY A 674 -10.29 3.71 -9.09
N PHE A 675 -10.46 4.27 -10.28
CA PHE A 675 -10.33 5.72 -10.49
C PHE A 675 -11.55 6.45 -9.91
N ARG A 676 -11.35 7.60 -9.27
CA ARG A 676 -12.46 8.37 -8.69
C ARG A 676 -13.24 9.13 -9.75
N ASP A 677 -14.57 9.10 -9.64
CA ASP A 677 -15.41 10.12 -10.28
C ASP A 677 -15.21 11.44 -9.55
N ILE A 678 -14.61 12.42 -10.23
CA ILE A 678 -14.26 13.72 -9.64
C ILE A 678 -15.51 14.49 -9.20
N HIS A 679 -16.65 14.35 -9.89
CA HIS A 679 -17.87 15.06 -9.53
C HIS A 679 -18.50 14.51 -8.25
N LEU A 680 -18.63 13.18 -8.14
CA LEU A 680 -19.10 12.53 -6.91
C LEU A 680 -18.13 12.78 -5.74
N PHE A 681 -16.84 12.67 -6.00
CA PHE A 681 -15.82 12.92 -4.99
C PHE A 681 -15.85 14.38 -4.49
N ASN A 682 -16.15 15.35 -5.35
CA ASN A 682 -16.34 16.74 -4.93
C ASN A 682 -17.54 16.89 -3.97
N LYS A 683 -18.69 16.28 -4.30
CA LYS A 683 -19.88 16.30 -3.43
C LYS A 683 -19.59 15.67 -2.07
N ALA A 684 -18.85 14.56 -2.04
CA ALA A 684 -18.37 13.91 -0.82
C ALA A 684 -17.63 14.86 0.12
N LEU A 685 -16.65 15.58 -0.44
CA LEU A 685 -15.78 16.46 0.32
C LEU A 685 -16.55 17.66 0.89
N LEU A 686 -17.57 18.14 0.16
CA LEU A 686 -18.47 19.20 0.63
C LEU A 686 -19.42 18.68 1.72
N ALA A 687 -19.93 17.45 1.59
CA ALA A 687 -20.73 16.81 2.64
C ALA A 687 -19.94 16.69 3.94
N ARG A 688 -18.65 16.33 3.87
CA ARG A 688 -17.77 16.31 5.04
C ARG A 688 -17.68 17.68 5.74
N GLN A 689 -17.75 18.79 5.01
CA GLN A 689 -17.81 20.13 5.61
C GLN A 689 -19.17 20.38 6.28
N GLY A 690 -20.28 20.00 5.63
CA GLY A 690 -21.61 20.05 6.26
C GLY A 690 -21.66 19.26 7.57
N TRP A 691 -21.03 18.08 7.62
CA TRP A 691 -20.98 17.23 8.81
C TRP A 691 -20.20 17.89 9.94
N ARG A 692 -19.08 18.53 9.58
CA ARG A 692 -18.26 19.30 10.53
C ARG A 692 -19.05 20.44 11.18
N LEU A 693 -19.93 21.10 10.42
CA LEU A 693 -20.82 22.13 10.97
C LEU A 693 -21.82 21.58 11.98
N LEU A 694 -22.21 20.30 11.86
CA LEU A 694 -23.07 19.63 12.84
C LEU A 694 -22.30 19.19 14.09
N GLN A 695 -21.09 18.65 13.92
CA GLN A 695 -20.28 18.09 15.02
C GLN A 695 -19.57 19.13 15.88
N HIS A 696 -19.28 20.32 15.35
CA HIS A 696 -18.53 21.37 16.06
C HIS A 696 -19.28 22.70 16.10
N PRO A 697 -20.38 22.81 16.87
CA PRO A 697 -21.19 24.02 16.96
C PRO A 697 -20.43 25.22 17.55
N ASP A 698 -19.40 24.98 18.37
CA ASP A 698 -18.62 26.05 19.00
C ASP A 698 -17.57 26.68 18.07
N SER A 699 -17.33 26.08 16.90
CA SER A 699 -16.34 26.57 15.96
C SER A 699 -16.70 27.95 15.40
N LEU A 700 -15.68 28.79 15.16
CA LEU A 700 -15.88 30.14 14.59
C LEU A 700 -16.64 30.11 13.25
N ILE A 701 -16.37 29.10 12.41
CA ILE A 701 -17.07 28.90 11.14
C ILE A 701 -18.56 28.59 11.34
N HIS A 702 -18.92 27.72 12.30
CA HIS A 702 -20.31 27.43 12.61
C HIS A 702 -21.03 28.68 13.11
N LYS A 703 -20.46 29.38 14.10
CA LYS A 703 -21.04 30.61 14.66
C LYS A 703 -21.30 31.67 13.58
N LEU A 704 -20.33 31.84 12.67
CA LEU A 704 -20.44 32.78 11.54
C LEU A 704 -21.52 32.39 10.52
N LEU A 705 -21.52 31.13 10.06
CA LEU A 705 -22.46 30.67 9.05
C LEU A 705 -23.89 30.55 9.60
N LYS A 706 -24.04 30.08 10.85
CA LYS A 706 -25.33 30.01 11.56
C LYS A 706 -25.96 31.38 11.65
N ALA A 707 -25.22 32.37 12.16
CA ALA A 707 -25.73 33.74 12.30
C ALA A 707 -26.10 34.41 10.97
N LYS A 708 -25.58 33.93 9.83
CA LYS A 708 -25.85 34.52 8.51
C LYS A 708 -26.92 33.79 7.72
N TYR A 709 -26.94 32.47 7.74
CA TYR A 709 -27.73 31.66 6.82
C TYR A 709 -28.79 30.80 7.49
N PHE A 710 -28.62 30.41 8.75
CA PHE A 710 -29.56 29.55 9.48
C PHE A 710 -29.66 29.94 10.97
N PRO A 711 -30.07 31.18 11.29
CA PRO A 711 -30.03 31.69 12.68
C PRO A 711 -31.02 30.99 13.61
N HIS A 712 -32.16 30.53 13.07
CA HIS A 712 -33.26 29.94 13.82
C HIS A 712 -33.52 28.48 13.48
N THR A 713 -32.69 27.88 12.63
CA THR A 713 -32.90 26.51 12.13
C THR A 713 -31.63 25.68 12.26
N SER A 714 -31.73 24.37 12.06
CA SER A 714 -30.57 23.49 11.93
C SER A 714 -29.87 23.71 10.58
N PHE A 715 -28.58 23.33 10.48
CA PHE A 715 -27.88 23.33 9.19
C PHE A 715 -28.62 22.49 8.15
N LEU A 716 -29.20 21.36 8.58
CA LEU A 716 -29.97 20.50 7.71
C LEU A 716 -31.16 21.25 7.13
N GLU A 717 -31.91 22.04 7.90
CA GLU A 717 -33.07 22.82 7.42
C GLU A 717 -32.70 24.11 6.66
N ALA A 718 -31.43 24.49 6.59
CA ALA A 718 -31.00 25.74 5.99
C ALA A 718 -31.39 25.86 4.51
N SER A 719 -32.01 26.98 4.13
CA SER A 719 -32.29 27.33 2.73
C SER A 719 -31.14 28.15 2.13
N VAL A 720 -31.11 28.27 0.80
CA VAL A 720 -30.08 29.03 0.08
C VAL A 720 -30.65 30.38 -0.37
N PRO A 721 -30.28 31.50 0.28
CA PRO A 721 -30.75 32.82 -0.16
C PRO A 721 -30.23 33.21 -1.54
N GLY A 722 -30.99 34.03 -2.28
CA GLY A 722 -30.58 34.56 -3.60
C GLY A 722 -29.26 35.34 -3.58
N GLY A 723 -28.91 35.96 -2.44
CA GLY A 723 -27.64 36.68 -2.21
C GLY A 723 -26.48 35.84 -1.64
N ALA A 724 -26.68 34.52 -1.47
CA ALA A 724 -25.68 33.65 -0.84
C ALA A 724 -24.34 33.61 -1.58
N SER A 725 -23.27 33.40 -0.81
CA SER A 725 -21.94 33.21 -1.38
C SER A 725 -21.88 31.92 -2.21
N PHE A 726 -20.87 31.82 -3.09
CA PHE A 726 -20.64 30.59 -3.83
C PHE A 726 -20.19 29.42 -2.92
N VAL A 727 -19.49 29.72 -1.83
CA VAL A 727 -19.06 28.71 -0.85
C VAL A 727 -20.28 28.13 -0.14
N TRP A 728 -21.18 28.98 0.35
CA TRP A 728 -22.41 28.53 1.01
C TRP A 728 -23.29 27.69 0.08
N ARG A 729 -23.46 28.13 -1.18
CA ARG A 729 -24.15 27.33 -2.19
C ARG A 729 -23.51 25.96 -2.41
N SER A 730 -22.18 25.91 -2.46
CA SER A 730 -21.44 24.66 -2.63
C SER A 730 -21.67 23.71 -1.44
N ILE A 731 -21.65 24.22 -0.21
CA ILE A 731 -21.91 23.43 1.01
C ILE A 731 -23.37 22.97 1.04
N CYS A 732 -24.33 23.84 0.68
CA CYS A 732 -25.76 23.49 0.67
C CYS A 732 -26.13 22.49 -0.43
N GLU A 733 -25.40 22.44 -1.55
CA GLU A 733 -25.61 21.39 -2.55
C GLU A 733 -25.38 19.99 -1.94
N ALA A 734 -24.43 19.90 -0.99
CA ALA A 734 -24.22 18.67 -0.25
C ALA A 734 -25.33 18.39 0.77
N ASN A 735 -26.16 19.36 1.15
CA ASN A 735 -27.28 19.15 2.07
C ASN A 735 -28.34 18.19 1.47
N VAL A 736 -28.55 18.22 0.15
CA VAL A 736 -29.36 17.20 -0.55
C VAL A 736 -28.73 15.80 -0.41
N THR A 737 -27.40 15.73 -0.37
CA THR A 737 -26.64 14.50 -0.15
C THR A 737 -26.68 14.07 1.33
N MET A 738 -27.07 14.94 2.28
CA MET A 738 -27.11 14.65 3.72
C MET A 738 -28.52 14.43 4.28
N ARG A 739 -29.55 15.02 3.65
CA ARG A 739 -30.97 14.86 4.02
C ARG A 739 -31.59 13.54 3.54
N TRP A 740 -30.97 12.86 2.58
CA TRP A 740 -31.44 11.59 2.00
C TRP A 740 -31.11 10.37 2.89
N ASP A 741 -31.39 10.48 4.19
CA ASP A 741 -30.99 9.57 5.29
C ASP A 741 -29.50 9.61 5.67
N GLY A 742 -29.25 9.51 6.98
CA GLY A 742 -27.94 9.58 7.64
C GLY A 742 -26.89 8.53 7.21
N MET A 743 -27.11 7.81 6.11
CA MET A 743 -26.21 6.79 5.54
C MET A 743 -25.28 7.34 4.44
N LEU A 744 -25.48 8.56 3.95
CA LEU A 744 -24.74 9.02 2.75
C LEU A 744 -23.26 9.34 2.99
N LEU A 745 -22.81 9.51 4.23
CA LEU A 745 -21.38 9.65 4.53
C LEU A 745 -20.63 8.31 4.45
N ASP A 746 -21.32 7.20 4.66
CA ASP A 746 -20.79 5.86 4.37
C ASP A 746 -20.84 5.55 2.87
N ALA A 747 -21.87 6.06 2.17
CA ALA A 747 -22.11 5.79 0.75
C ALA A 747 -21.19 6.52 -0.26
N VAL A 748 -20.33 7.45 0.16
CA VAL A 748 -19.33 8.06 -0.76
C VAL A 748 -17.93 7.47 -0.61
N PHE A 749 -17.71 6.62 0.39
CA PHE A 749 -16.47 5.86 0.56
C PHE A 749 -16.60 4.38 0.16
N LEU A 750 -17.79 3.90 -0.21
CA LEU A 750 -18.05 2.57 -0.77
C LEU A 750 -18.83 2.64 -2.11
N PRO A 751 -18.73 1.62 -2.98
CA PRO A 751 -19.43 1.58 -4.27
C PRO A 751 -20.94 1.44 -4.05
N ARG A 752 -21.75 2.17 -4.82
CA ARG A 752 -23.21 2.13 -4.75
C ARG A 752 -23.75 0.84 -5.36
N ASP A 753 -24.48 0.07 -4.56
CA ASP A 753 -25.62 -0.68 -5.06
C ASP A 753 -26.84 -0.47 -4.13
N LYS A 754 -27.97 -0.04 -4.71
CA LYS A 754 -29.18 0.37 -3.98
C LYS A 754 -30.13 -0.80 -3.70
N GLU A 755 -29.91 -1.95 -4.35
CA GLU A 755 -30.68 -3.18 -4.15
C GLU A 755 -30.11 -4.04 -3.01
N LEU A 756 -28.79 -3.93 -2.79
CA LEU A 756 -28.04 -4.71 -1.79
C LEU A 756 -28.36 -4.27 -0.35
N ASN A 757 -28.52 -2.97 -0.11
CA ASN A 757 -28.75 -2.42 1.24
C ASN A 757 -30.15 -2.75 1.82
N SER A 758 -31.12 -3.12 0.98
CA SER A 758 -32.43 -3.59 1.43
C SER A 758 -32.44 -5.09 1.77
N LYS A 759 -31.50 -5.84 1.18
CA LYS A 759 -31.27 -7.27 1.39
C LYS A 759 -30.13 -7.51 2.41
N LEU A 760 -29.43 -6.47 2.83
CA LEU A 760 -28.37 -6.51 3.85
C LEU A 760 -28.88 -6.39 5.30
N PHE A 761 -30.20 -6.47 5.52
CA PHE A 761 -30.78 -6.31 6.86
C PHE A 761 -31.23 -7.63 7.53
N HIS A 762 -31.35 -8.77 6.81
CA HIS A 762 -32.05 -9.98 7.33
C HIS A 762 -31.23 -11.15 7.89
N LEU A 763 -29.91 -11.23 7.75
CA LEU A 763 -29.07 -12.34 8.26
C LEU A 763 -28.72 -12.30 9.74
N ALA A 764 -29.72 -12.12 10.58
CA ALA A 764 -29.59 -12.34 12.01
C ALA A 764 -29.97 -13.78 12.44
N SER A 765 -29.98 -14.79 11.56
CA SER A 765 -30.66 -16.07 11.87
C SER A 765 -29.95 -17.38 11.50
N VAL A 766 -28.61 -17.42 11.35
CA VAL A 766 -27.85 -18.70 11.32
C VAL A 766 -27.54 -19.23 12.73
N ASP A 767 -27.63 -18.38 13.76
CA ASP A 767 -27.50 -18.79 15.17
C ASP A 767 -28.64 -19.72 15.63
N LEU A 768 -29.74 -19.84 14.88
CA LEU A 768 -30.89 -20.67 15.24
C LEU A 768 -30.82 -22.13 14.78
N TRP A 769 -29.94 -22.50 13.83
CA TRP A 769 -29.86 -23.87 13.31
C TRP A 769 -29.01 -24.81 14.18
N ILE A 770 -28.12 -24.26 15.03
CA ILE A 770 -27.23 -25.06 15.89
C ILE A 770 -27.88 -25.36 17.26
N ASP A 771 -28.80 -24.51 17.74
CA ASP A 771 -29.44 -24.68 19.05
C ASP A 771 -30.57 -25.74 19.07
N GLY A 772 -31.04 -26.22 17.91
CA GLY A 772 -32.19 -27.14 17.81
C GLY A 772 -31.92 -28.63 17.99
N TYR A 773 -30.69 -29.12 17.75
CA TYR A 773 -30.35 -30.55 17.80
C TYR A 773 -29.29 -30.88 18.86
N GLY A 774 -29.20 -30.03 19.88
CA GLY A 774 -28.59 -30.38 21.15
C GLY A 774 -29.47 -31.33 21.95
N GLN A 775 -29.65 -32.56 21.48
CA GLN A 775 -29.96 -33.71 22.34
C GLN A 775 -29.72 -35.03 21.61
N GLY A 776 -28.43 -35.43 21.62
CA GLY A 776 -27.96 -36.79 21.35
C GLY A 776 -27.89 -37.17 19.88
N CYS A 777 -26.70 -37.10 19.27
CA CYS A 777 -26.42 -37.81 18.02
C CYS A 777 -24.91 -38.02 17.82
N ASP A 778 -24.56 -39.21 17.32
CA ASP A 778 -23.23 -39.84 17.24
C ASP A 778 -22.27 -39.26 16.18
N GLU A 779 -20.97 -39.62 16.32
CA GLU A 779 -19.83 -39.21 15.47
C GLU A 779 -20.01 -39.39 13.95
N GLU A 780 -20.92 -40.26 13.49
CA GLU A 780 -21.17 -40.52 12.06
C GLU A 780 -21.85 -39.34 11.32
N ILE A 781 -22.60 -38.48 12.02
CA ILE A 781 -23.37 -37.38 11.40
C ILE A 781 -22.48 -36.18 11.03
N LEU A 782 -21.37 -35.96 11.75
CA LEU A 782 -20.44 -34.86 11.44
C LEU A 782 -19.65 -35.11 10.14
N GLN A 783 -19.35 -36.37 9.84
CA GLN A 783 -18.69 -36.80 8.60
C GLN A 783 -19.65 -36.64 7.40
N PHE A 784 -20.94 -36.88 7.61
CA PHE A 784 -22.03 -36.70 6.63
C PHE A 784 -22.15 -35.24 6.13
N GLY A 785 -22.03 -34.27 7.04
CA GLY A 785 -22.13 -32.84 6.72
C GLY A 785 -21.03 -32.33 5.79
N VAL A 786 -19.80 -32.83 5.94
CA VAL A 786 -18.65 -32.39 5.13
C VAL A 786 -18.79 -32.86 3.66
N HIS A 787 -19.31 -34.08 3.45
CA HIS A 787 -19.48 -34.66 2.11
C HIS A 787 -20.61 -33.98 1.31
N ILE A 788 -21.71 -33.59 1.96
CA ILE A 788 -22.81 -32.85 1.31
C ILE A 788 -22.35 -31.44 0.93
N ILE A 789 -21.64 -30.75 1.83
CA ILE A 789 -21.13 -29.39 1.60
C ILE A 789 -20.18 -29.38 0.40
N PHE A 790 -19.27 -30.36 0.30
CA PHE A 790 -18.31 -30.42 -0.79
C PHE A 790 -18.98 -30.70 -2.15
N SER A 791 -19.97 -31.60 -2.20
CA SER A 791 -20.70 -32.03 -3.41
C SER A 791 -21.65 -30.97 -3.95
N TYR A 792 -22.23 -30.16 -3.06
CA TYR A 792 -23.07 -29.02 -3.42
C TYR A 792 -22.20 -27.82 -3.90
N LEU A 793 -21.05 -27.62 -3.24
CA LEU A 793 -19.88 -26.94 -3.80
C LEU A 793 -19.24 -27.75 -4.94
N ILE A 794 -19.90 -28.68 -5.65
CA ILE A 794 -19.44 -29.23 -6.94
C ILE A 794 -20.30 -28.75 -8.12
N TYR A 795 -21.62 -28.79 -7.93
CA TYR A 795 -22.56 -28.57 -9.01
C TYR A 795 -22.74 -27.12 -9.39
N GLU A 796 -22.52 -26.20 -8.46
CA GLU A 796 -22.65 -24.82 -8.85
C GLU A 796 -21.52 -24.42 -9.84
N VAL A 797 -20.33 -25.09 -9.94
CA VAL A 797 -19.19 -24.78 -10.91
C VAL A 797 -19.59 -25.10 -12.31
N GLN A 798 -20.70 -25.77 -12.44
CA GLN A 798 -21.24 -26.08 -13.73
C GLN A 798 -22.35 -25.08 -14.08
N ALA A 799 -23.18 -24.64 -13.13
CA ALA A 799 -24.26 -23.67 -13.36
C ALA A 799 -23.83 -22.26 -13.85
N ARG A 800 -23.13 -21.42 -13.07
CA ARG A 800 -22.61 -20.10 -13.57
C ARG A 800 -21.70 -20.14 -14.84
N ASN A 801 -21.16 -21.27 -15.28
CA ASN A 801 -20.20 -21.43 -16.39
C ASN A 801 -21.02 -21.68 -17.65
N ARG A 802 -22.08 -22.50 -17.55
CA ARG A 802 -23.13 -22.58 -18.57
C ARG A 802 -23.81 -21.22 -18.72
N LEU A 803 -24.01 -20.49 -17.62
CA LEU A 803 -24.54 -19.13 -17.70
C LEU A 803 -23.58 -18.15 -18.39
N LEU A 804 -22.30 -18.14 -18.02
CA LEU A 804 -21.32 -17.17 -18.54
C LEU A 804 -20.84 -17.44 -19.96
N TRP A 805 -20.81 -18.70 -20.38
CA TRP A 805 -20.16 -19.10 -21.63
C TRP A 805 -21.11 -19.67 -22.67
N GLU A 806 -22.29 -20.11 -22.24
CA GLU A 806 -23.32 -20.70 -23.10
C GLU A 806 -24.66 -19.94 -22.97
N ALA A 807 -24.72 -18.89 -22.14
CA ALA A 807 -25.91 -18.08 -21.86
C ALA A 807 -27.14 -18.88 -21.38
N SER A 808 -26.91 -20.05 -20.79
CA SER A 808 -27.95 -20.96 -20.30
C SER A 808 -28.05 -20.91 -18.77
N VAL A 809 -29.26 -20.68 -18.24
CA VAL A 809 -29.55 -20.56 -16.80
C VAL A 809 -29.99 -21.93 -16.27
N VAL A 810 -29.32 -22.45 -15.24
CA VAL A 810 -29.68 -23.72 -14.57
C VAL A 810 -30.33 -23.39 -13.21
N PRO A 811 -31.50 -23.96 -12.86
CA PRO A 811 -32.20 -23.68 -11.59
C PRO A 811 -31.47 -24.23 -10.35
N ALA A 812 -31.51 -23.50 -9.24
CA ALA A 812 -30.77 -23.84 -8.00
C ALA A 812 -31.22 -25.18 -7.36
N GLU A 813 -32.49 -25.56 -7.49
CA GLU A 813 -33.01 -26.86 -7.04
C GLU A 813 -32.35 -28.05 -7.75
N GLU A 814 -32.05 -27.94 -9.05
CA GLU A 814 -31.41 -29.02 -9.81
C GLU A 814 -29.96 -29.26 -9.33
N ILE A 815 -29.30 -28.20 -8.87
CA ILE A 815 -27.93 -28.21 -8.32
C ILE A 815 -27.92 -28.82 -6.92
N VAL A 816 -28.93 -28.45 -6.13
CA VAL A 816 -29.22 -28.97 -4.81
C VAL A 816 -29.47 -30.47 -4.82
N HIS A 817 -30.34 -30.94 -5.71
CA HIS A 817 -30.74 -32.34 -5.79
C HIS A 817 -29.59 -33.23 -6.28
N LYS A 818 -28.86 -32.79 -7.30
CA LYS A 818 -27.68 -33.53 -7.80
C LYS A 818 -26.52 -33.53 -6.81
N GLY A 819 -26.34 -32.43 -6.08
CA GLY A 819 -25.30 -32.32 -5.04
C GLY A 819 -25.56 -33.17 -3.80
N VAL A 820 -26.84 -33.41 -3.44
CA VAL A 820 -27.21 -34.27 -2.29
C VAL A 820 -27.30 -35.74 -2.68
N GLY A 821 -27.85 -36.07 -3.85
CA GLY A 821 -27.89 -37.47 -4.33
C GLY A 821 -26.49 -38.08 -4.41
N MET A 822 -25.52 -37.33 -4.93
CA MET A 822 -24.13 -37.77 -5.06
C MET A 822 -23.41 -37.92 -3.71
N ALA A 823 -23.82 -37.15 -2.69
CA ALA A 823 -23.27 -37.27 -1.34
C ALA A 823 -23.87 -38.48 -0.60
N PHE A 824 -25.15 -38.79 -0.82
CA PHE A 824 -25.79 -40.00 -0.31
C PHE A 824 -25.20 -41.26 -0.96
N ASP A 825 -25.08 -41.30 -2.29
CA ASP A 825 -24.48 -42.42 -3.02
C ASP A 825 -23.04 -42.71 -2.54
N PHE A 826 -22.27 -41.65 -2.26
CA PHE A 826 -20.88 -41.74 -1.78
C PHE A 826 -20.77 -42.29 -0.36
N ILE A 827 -21.75 -42.01 0.51
CA ILE A 827 -21.77 -42.48 1.89
C ILE A 827 -22.30 -43.92 1.98
N GLU A 828 -23.31 -44.26 1.17
CA GLU A 828 -23.85 -45.62 1.07
C GLU A 828 -22.80 -46.62 0.56
N LEU A 829 -21.88 -46.17 -0.31
CA LEU A 829 -20.72 -46.94 -0.76
C LEU A 829 -19.63 -47.08 0.32
N GLY A 830 -19.48 -46.11 1.22
CA GLY A 830 -18.45 -46.08 2.26
C GLY A 830 -18.68 -47.03 3.45
N LEU A 831 -19.94 -47.42 3.72
CA LEU A 831 -20.31 -48.31 4.82
C LEU A 831 -20.08 -49.81 4.53
N HIS A 832 -19.76 -50.19 3.28
CA HIS A 832 -19.55 -51.59 2.87
C HIS A 832 -18.07 -52.00 2.70
N VAL A 833 -17.12 -51.15 3.13
CA VAL A 833 -15.67 -51.45 3.01
C VAL A 833 -15.16 -52.20 4.25
N GLN A 834 -15.65 -53.42 4.47
CA GLN A 834 -14.87 -54.40 5.21
C GLN A 834 -14.03 -55.22 4.21
N ASP A 835 -12.75 -55.40 4.58
CA ASP A 835 -11.74 -56.31 4.04
C ASP A 835 -12.08 -57.05 2.73
N VAL A 836 -11.43 -56.66 1.63
CA VAL A 836 -11.27 -57.56 0.47
C VAL A 836 -9.82 -57.56 -0.01
N GLY A 837 -8.98 -58.27 0.74
CA GLY A 837 -7.79 -58.89 0.18
C GLY A 837 -8.19 -60.05 -0.74
N GLY A 838 -8.11 -59.85 -2.06
CA GLY A 838 -8.28 -60.92 -3.05
C GLY A 838 -7.31 -60.73 -4.22
N ARG A 839 -6.25 -61.54 -4.28
CA ARG A 839 -5.29 -61.54 -5.41
C ARG A 839 -5.93 -62.25 -6.61
N VAL A 840 -6.08 -61.53 -7.72
CA VAL A 840 -6.41 -62.10 -9.04
C VAL A 840 -5.11 -62.28 -9.83
N GLU A 841 -4.78 -63.52 -10.21
CA GLU A 841 -3.62 -63.81 -11.07
C GLU A 841 -3.93 -63.43 -12.54
N ILE A 842 -3.02 -62.66 -13.16
CA ILE A 842 -3.15 -62.18 -14.56
C ILE A 842 -2.04 -62.83 -15.40
N GLU A 843 -2.41 -63.63 -16.40
CA GLU A 843 -1.47 -64.27 -17.36
C GLU A 843 -0.85 -63.25 -18.35
N ASP A 844 0.46 -63.38 -18.62
CA ASP A 844 1.22 -62.53 -19.56
C ASP A 844 1.55 -63.30 -20.85
N SER A 845 0.90 -62.97 -21.97
CA SER A 845 0.99 -63.74 -23.23
C SER A 845 2.22 -63.40 -24.10
N GLY A 846 3.14 -62.55 -23.64
CA GLY A 846 4.49 -62.35 -24.19
C GLY A 846 4.63 -61.80 -25.63
N LYS A 847 3.56 -61.69 -26.42
CA LYS A 847 3.52 -61.07 -27.76
C LYS A 847 2.17 -60.39 -28.00
N TRP A 848 2.21 -59.19 -28.60
CA TRP A 848 1.00 -58.47 -29.02
C TRP A 848 0.28 -59.24 -30.13
N ARG A 849 -1.04 -59.40 -30.02
CA ARG A 849 -1.90 -60.07 -31.01
C ARG A 849 -3.04 -59.13 -31.43
N PRO A 850 -3.42 -59.10 -32.72
CA PRO A 850 -4.55 -58.30 -33.18
C PRO A 850 -5.88 -58.76 -32.54
N PRO A 851 -6.86 -57.87 -32.37
CA PRO A 851 -8.19 -58.21 -31.85
C PRO A 851 -9.04 -58.98 -32.86
N ASP A 852 -10.13 -59.57 -32.39
CA ASP A 852 -11.14 -60.22 -33.24
C ASP A 852 -11.86 -59.20 -34.15
N ARG A 853 -12.42 -59.68 -35.27
CA ARG A 853 -13.13 -58.81 -36.22
C ARG A 853 -14.29 -58.08 -35.54
N GLY A 854 -14.34 -56.76 -35.72
CA GLY A 854 -15.33 -55.89 -35.09
C GLY A 854 -14.95 -55.38 -33.69
N VAL A 855 -13.77 -55.77 -33.18
CA VAL A 855 -13.21 -55.27 -31.92
C VAL A 855 -11.93 -54.50 -32.20
N TYR A 856 -11.73 -53.38 -31.51
CA TYR A 856 -10.54 -52.55 -31.62
C TYR A 856 -9.64 -52.75 -30.41
N LYS A 857 -8.32 -52.72 -30.59
CA LYS A 857 -7.35 -52.89 -29.51
C LYS A 857 -6.52 -51.64 -29.33
N LEU A 858 -6.63 -51.03 -28.16
CA LEU A 858 -5.93 -49.82 -27.77
C LEU A 858 -4.74 -50.16 -26.88
N ASN A 859 -3.58 -49.66 -27.26
CA ASN A 859 -2.37 -49.71 -26.47
C ASN A 859 -2.12 -48.34 -25.83
N LEU A 860 -2.06 -48.32 -24.50
CA LEU A 860 -1.84 -47.12 -23.70
C LEU A 860 -0.46 -47.16 -23.05
N ALA A 861 0.29 -46.05 -23.13
CA ALA A 861 1.55 -45.91 -22.43
C ALA A 861 1.67 -44.55 -21.77
N CYS A 862 2.31 -44.53 -20.60
CA CYS A 862 2.58 -43.34 -19.82
C CYS A 862 4.09 -43.21 -19.59
N ASN A 863 4.64 -42.03 -19.87
CA ASN A 863 6.03 -41.70 -19.57
C ASN A 863 6.08 -40.46 -18.69
N ILE A 864 6.68 -40.57 -17.51
CA ILE A 864 6.65 -39.53 -16.49
C ILE A 864 8.03 -38.85 -16.44
N SER A 865 8.06 -37.53 -16.64
CA SER A 865 9.26 -36.71 -16.49
C SER A 865 9.52 -36.40 -15.02
N LEU A 866 10.52 -37.07 -14.45
CA LEU A 866 10.94 -36.90 -13.05
C LEU A 866 11.41 -35.47 -12.71
N ASN A 867 11.79 -34.67 -13.71
CA ASN A 867 12.33 -33.33 -13.50
C ASN A 867 11.29 -32.21 -13.68
N SER A 868 10.27 -32.40 -14.52
CA SER A 868 9.24 -31.37 -14.77
C SER A 868 7.91 -31.63 -14.06
N GLY A 869 7.68 -32.82 -13.50
CA GLY A 869 6.38 -33.19 -12.94
C GLY A 869 5.29 -33.34 -14.01
N GLU A 870 5.70 -33.51 -15.27
CA GLU A 870 4.81 -33.69 -16.41
C GLU A 870 4.86 -35.16 -16.86
N MET A 871 3.74 -35.68 -17.34
CA MET A 871 3.61 -37.01 -17.91
C MET A 871 3.15 -36.88 -19.36
N GLY A 872 3.80 -37.60 -20.27
CA GLY A 872 3.30 -37.80 -21.61
C GLY A 872 2.56 -39.12 -21.66
N VAL A 873 1.44 -39.14 -22.36
CA VAL A 873 0.62 -40.32 -22.59
C VAL A 873 0.48 -40.53 -24.09
N GLY A 874 0.70 -41.75 -24.51
CA GLY A 874 0.61 -42.19 -25.90
C GLY A 874 -0.50 -43.21 -26.03
N ILE A 875 -1.37 -43.00 -27.01
CA ILE A 875 -2.51 -43.84 -27.34
C ILE A 875 -2.38 -44.34 -28.76
N LEU A 876 -2.57 -45.64 -28.95
CA LEU A 876 -2.62 -46.24 -30.27
C LEU A 876 -3.72 -47.32 -30.34
N ALA A 877 -4.83 -47.05 -31.03
CA ALA A 877 -5.91 -48.00 -31.28
C ALA A 877 -5.82 -48.60 -32.69
N ARG A 878 -5.96 -49.92 -32.78
CA ARG A 878 -5.84 -50.70 -34.03
C ARG A 878 -7.00 -51.67 -34.22
N ASP A 879 -7.33 -51.97 -35.47
CA ASP A 879 -8.36 -52.96 -35.83
C ASP A 879 -7.78 -54.40 -35.92
N SER A 880 -8.62 -55.36 -36.32
CA SER A 880 -8.25 -56.77 -36.48
C SER A 880 -7.22 -57.04 -37.60
N SER A 881 -7.02 -56.09 -38.52
CA SER A 881 -5.98 -56.17 -39.56
C SER A 881 -4.65 -55.55 -39.11
N GLY A 882 -4.62 -54.93 -37.93
CA GLY A 882 -3.47 -54.20 -37.39
C GLY A 882 -3.38 -52.76 -37.89
N LEU A 883 -4.37 -52.28 -38.64
CA LEU A 883 -4.43 -50.91 -39.14
C LEU A 883 -4.72 -49.94 -37.99
N VAL A 884 -4.00 -48.82 -37.94
CA VAL A 884 -4.15 -47.79 -36.91
C VAL A 884 -5.40 -46.97 -37.18
N MET A 885 -6.35 -47.04 -36.26
CA MET A 885 -7.60 -46.28 -36.32
C MET A 885 -7.47 -44.95 -35.57
N VAL A 886 -6.72 -44.94 -34.47
CA VAL A 886 -6.47 -43.74 -33.66
C VAL A 886 -5.03 -43.76 -33.15
N ALA A 887 -4.30 -42.67 -33.37
CA ALA A 887 -3.01 -42.41 -32.72
C ALA A 887 -3.07 -41.02 -32.08
N SER A 888 -2.76 -40.92 -30.79
CA SER A 888 -2.80 -39.65 -30.08
C SER A 888 -1.68 -39.55 -29.04
N THR A 889 -1.24 -38.31 -28.83
CA THR A 889 -0.21 -37.94 -27.85
C THR A 889 -0.77 -36.84 -26.99
N MET A 890 -0.70 -36.99 -25.66
CA MET A 890 -1.20 -35.98 -24.73
C MET A 890 -0.20 -35.73 -23.61
N LYS A 891 -0.07 -34.47 -23.21
CA LYS A 891 0.81 -34.05 -22.11
C LYS A 891 -0.05 -33.66 -20.93
N MET A 892 0.19 -34.30 -19.79
CA MET A 892 -0.55 -34.13 -18.55
C MET A 892 0.42 -33.75 -17.43
N LEU A 893 -0.09 -33.15 -16.35
CA LEU A 893 0.69 -32.96 -15.13
C LEU A 893 0.59 -34.23 -14.29
N SER A 894 1.74 -34.79 -13.90
CA SER A 894 1.79 -35.99 -13.07
C SER A 894 1.52 -35.59 -11.62
N VAL A 895 0.35 -35.98 -11.10
CA VAL A 895 -0.01 -35.81 -9.69
C VAL A 895 -0.17 -37.20 -9.09
N GLY A 896 0.55 -37.46 -8.00
CA GLY A 896 0.51 -38.75 -7.32
C GLY A 896 1.53 -39.75 -7.83
N ASP A 897 1.30 -41.01 -7.48
CA ASP A 897 2.18 -42.14 -7.81
C ASP A 897 1.91 -42.69 -9.22
N SER A 898 2.67 -43.72 -9.60
CA SER A 898 2.56 -44.32 -10.94
C SER A 898 1.18 -44.93 -11.20
N LEU A 899 0.48 -45.38 -10.17
CA LEU A 899 -0.82 -46.03 -10.26
C LEU A 899 -1.92 -45.01 -10.62
N GLN A 900 -1.93 -43.88 -9.91
CA GLN A 900 -2.85 -42.76 -10.20
C GLN A 900 -2.63 -42.17 -11.60
N ALA A 901 -1.37 -42.06 -12.01
CA ALA A 901 -0.99 -41.53 -13.31
C ALA A 901 -1.52 -42.41 -14.47
N HIS A 902 -1.44 -43.73 -14.36
CA HIS A 902 -1.98 -44.65 -15.37
C HIS A 902 -3.51 -44.66 -15.37
N ALA A 903 -4.17 -44.50 -14.22
CA ALA A 903 -5.64 -44.44 -14.15
C ALA A 903 -6.17 -43.21 -14.91
N MET A 904 -5.59 -42.03 -14.68
CA MET A 904 -5.98 -40.81 -15.40
C MET A 904 -5.77 -40.94 -16.92
N ALA A 905 -4.71 -41.62 -17.35
CA ALA A 905 -4.46 -41.85 -18.76
C ALA A 905 -5.53 -42.75 -19.41
N VAL A 906 -6.09 -43.72 -18.67
CA VAL A 906 -7.18 -44.60 -19.16
C VAL A 906 -8.48 -43.82 -19.33
N VAL A 907 -8.78 -42.86 -18.44
CA VAL A 907 -9.96 -41.98 -18.55
C VAL A 907 -9.91 -41.16 -19.84
N GLU A 908 -8.79 -40.49 -20.10
CA GLU A 908 -8.61 -39.68 -21.32
C GLU A 908 -8.61 -40.56 -22.58
N ALA A 909 -8.10 -41.80 -22.48
CA ALA A 909 -8.14 -42.74 -23.59
C ALA A 909 -9.56 -43.20 -23.93
N LEU A 910 -10.39 -43.49 -22.93
CA LEU A 910 -11.79 -43.83 -23.13
C LEU A 910 -12.56 -42.65 -23.71
N GLN A 911 -12.35 -41.44 -23.22
CA GLN A 911 -13.01 -40.25 -23.77
C GLN A 911 -12.67 -40.03 -25.24
N LEU A 912 -11.38 -40.13 -25.60
CA LEU A 912 -10.95 -40.02 -26.99
C LEU A 912 -11.61 -41.09 -27.89
N LEU A 913 -11.73 -42.32 -27.40
CA LEU A 913 -12.35 -43.41 -28.15
C LEU A 913 -13.86 -43.23 -28.33
N PHE A 914 -14.53 -42.69 -27.31
CA PHE A 914 -15.94 -42.35 -27.38
C PHE A 914 -16.18 -41.27 -28.44
N ASP A 915 -15.35 -40.22 -28.45
CA ASP A 915 -15.45 -39.11 -29.40
C ASP A 915 -15.17 -39.55 -30.85
N VAL A 916 -14.28 -40.51 -31.04
CA VAL A 916 -14.02 -41.11 -32.36
C VAL A 916 -15.12 -42.14 -32.74
N GLY A 917 -15.98 -42.52 -31.80
CA GLY A 917 -17.11 -43.41 -32.05
C GLY A 917 -16.74 -44.90 -32.12
N LEU A 918 -15.59 -45.31 -31.58
CA LEU A 918 -15.24 -46.73 -31.47
C LEU A 918 -15.98 -47.33 -30.28
N GLN A 919 -16.70 -48.44 -30.47
CA GLN A 919 -17.69 -48.92 -29.49
C GLN A 919 -17.35 -50.26 -28.83
N SER A 920 -16.49 -51.10 -29.42
CA SER A 920 -16.08 -52.40 -28.86
C SER A 920 -14.56 -52.49 -28.80
N ILE A 921 -13.98 -52.45 -27.60
CA ILE A 921 -12.57 -52.10 -27.41
C ILE A 921 -11.89 -52.98 -26.35
N ILE A 922 -10.63 -53.35 -26.59
CA ILE A 922 -9.73 -53.94 -25.59
C ILE A 922 -8.62 -52.92 -25.29
N ILE A 923 -8.49 -52.49 -24.04
CA ILE A 923 -7.49 -51.51 -23.60
C ILE A 923 -6.36 -52.24 -22.86
N GLU A 924 -5.16 -52.16 -23.41
CA GLU A 924 -3.96 -52.78 -22.86
C GLU A 924 -3.12 -51.75 -22.09
N ILE A 925 -2.89 -52.01 -20.80
CA ILE A 925 -2.28 -51.08 -19.84
C ILE A 925 -0.97 -51.65 -19.28
N GLY A 926 0.04 -50.80 -19.10
CA GLY A 926 1.37 -51.19 -18.60
C GLY A 926 1.52 -51.36 -17.09
N ASN A 927 0.45 -51.21 -16.30
CA ASN A 927 0.46 -51.31 -14.84
C ASN A 927 -0.45 -52.46 -14.39
N LYS A 928 0.15 -53.52 -13.81
CA LYS A 928 -0.58 -54.74 -13.39
C LYS A 928 -1.59 -54.47 -12.29
N GLU A 929 -1.22 -53.65 -11.31
CA GLU A 929 -2.05 -53.34 -10.15
C GLU A 929 -3.34 -52.60 -10.56
N LEU A 930 -3.24 -51.64 -11.50
CA LEU A 930 -4.42 -50.95 -12.02
C LEU A 930 -5.35 -51.89 -12.81
N VAL A 931 -4.79 -52.81 -13.61
CA VAL A 931 -5.60 -53.78 -14.36
C VAL A 931 -6.34 -54.71 -13.40
N CYS A 932 -5.71 -55.12 -12.28
CA CYS A 932 -6.39 -55.86 -11.23
C CYS A 932 -7.59 -55.07 -10.68
N LEU A 933 -7.40 -53.81 -10.29
CA LEU A 933 -8.46 -52.97 -9.73
C LEU A 933 -9.61 -52.70 -10.72
N LEU A 934 -9.29 -52.54 -12.01
CA LEU A 934 -10.29 -52.33 -13.07
C LEU A 934 -11.10 -53.58 -13.39
N ASN A 935 -10.51 -54.76 -13.26
CA ASN A 935 -11.18 -56.03 -13.50
C ASN A 935 -11.89 -56.60 -12.25
N MET A 936 -11.70 -56.00 -11.08
CA MET A 936 -12.47 -56.36 -9.88
C MET A 936 -13.95 -56.00 -10.05
N VAL A 937 -14.84 -56.87 -9.59
CA VAL A 937 -16.30 -56.66 -9.66
C VAL A 937 -16.74 -55.94 -8.38
N GLY A 938 -17.32 -54.75 -8.51
CA GLY A 938 -17.72 -53.90 -7.39
C GLY A 938 -16.98 -52.56 -7.31
N PRO A 939 -17.41 -51.66 -6.40
CA PRO A 939 -16.80 -50.36 -6.18
C PRO A 939 -15.37 -50.48 -5.63
N CYS A 940 -14.46 -49.63 -6.11
CA CYS A 940 -13.05 -49.70 -5.76
C CYS A 940 -12.72 -48.76 -4.59
N PHE A 941 -12.25 -49.29 -3.47
CA PHE A 941 -11.94 -48.49 -2.26
C PHE A 941 -10.45 -48.16 -2.07
N ALA A 942 -9.63 -48.41 -3.09
CA ALA A 942 -8.22 -48.00 -3.08
C ALA A 942 -8.10 -46.47 -3.07
N ALA A 943 -6.92 -45.92 -2.76
CA ALA A 943 -6.70 -44.46 -2.79
C ALA A 943 -7.00 -43.82 -4.18
N ILE A 944 -6.99 -44.61 -5.26
CA ILE A 944 -7.38 -44.21 -6.61
C ILE A 944 -8.80 -44.69 -7.00
N GLY A 945 -9.58 -45.16 -6.04
CA GLY A 945 -10.87 -45.82 -6.20
C GLY A 945 -11.87 -45.04 -7.05
N ASN A 946 -12.03 -43.75 -6.76
CA ASN A 946 -12.88 -42.85 -7.52
C ASN A 946 -12.49 -42.78 -9.01
N LEU A 947 -11.20 -42.84 -9.34
CA LEU A 947 -10.75 -42.86 -10.74
C LEU A 947 -11.03 -44.21 -11.41
N VAL A 948 -10.95 -45.30 -10.67
CA VAL A 948 -11.29 -46.65 -11.17
C VAL A 948 -12.80 -46.74 -11.45
N ASP A 949 -13.63 -46.17 -10.58
CA ASP A 949 -15.09 -46.14 -10.76
C ASP A 949 -15.49 -45.23 -11.93
N ASP A 950 -14.85 -44.07 -12.10
CA ASP A 950 -15.02 -43.19 -13.27
C ASP A 950 -14.67 -43.93 -14.58
N ILE A 951 -13.60 -44.73 -14.58
CA ILE A 951 -13.22 -45.55 -15.74
C ILE A 951 -14.28 -46.61 -16.03
N LYS A 952 -14.84 -47.28 -15.01
CA LYS A 952 -15.90 -48.29 -15.17
C LYS A 952 -17.21 -47.69 -15.69
N VAL A 953 -17.57 -46.49 -15.24
CA VAL A 953 -18.72 -45.74 -15.77
C VAL A 953 -18.51 -45.36 -17.23
N LEU A 954 -17.31 -44.89 -17.60
CA LEU A 954 -17.00 -44.61 -19.00
C LEU A 954 -17.01 -45.89 -19.84
N GLN A 955 -16.49 -46.99 -19.33
CA GLN A 955 -16.56 -48.32 -19.97
C GLN A 955 -18.01 -48.73 -20.27
N SER A 956 -18.97 -48.43 -19.40
CA SER A 956 -20.40 -48.76 -19.62
C SER A 956 -21.05 -48.04 -20.80
N LYS A 957 -20.43 -46.96 -21.30
CA LYS A 957 -20.92 -46.20 -22.46
C LYS A 957 -20.50 -46.80 -23.80
N PHE A 958 -19.65 -47.81 -23.77
CA PHE A 958 -19.23 -48.57 -24.93
C PHE A 958 -20.01 -49.88 -24.97
N VAL A 959 -20.25 -50.40 -26.17
CA VAL A 959 -20.83 -51.73 -26.35
C VAL A 959 -20.00 -52.80 -25.62
N SER A 960 -18.67 -52.70 -25.67
CA SER A 960 -17.82 -53.46 -24.73
C SER A 960 -16.46 -52.80 -24.54
N VAL A 961 -15.96 -52.78 -23.31
CA VAL A 961 -14.53 -52.52 -23.02
C VAL A 961 -13.98 -53.64 -22.18
N LYS A 962 -12.78 -54.13 -22.49
CA LYS A 962 -12.03 -55.07 -21.63
C LYS A 962 -10.66 -54.49 -21.31
N PHE A 963 -10.21 -54.64 -20.07
CA PHE A 963 -8.88 -54.21 -19.64
C PHE A 963 -7.93 -55.41 -19.55
N SER A 964 -6.76 -55.28 -20.16
CA SER A 964 -5.71 -56.30 -20.08
C SER A 964 -4.35 -55.68 -19.78
N TYR A 965 -3.46 -56.49 -19.22
CA TYR A 965 -2.09 -56.07 -18.98
C TYR A 965 -1.24 -56.26 -20.23
N VAL A 966 -0.33 -55.32 -20.51
CA VAL A 966 0.70 -55.47 -21.53
C VAL A 966 2.07 -55.10 -20.98
N SER A 967 3.04 -55.98 -21.17
CA SER A 967 4.42 -55.71 -20.77
C SER A 967 5.07 -54.66 -21.66
N LYS A 968 6.00 -53.89 -21.08
CA LYS A 968 6.63 -52.73 -21.76
C LYS A 968 7.38 -53.11 -23.05
N CYS A 969 7.90 -54.34 -23.14
CA CYS A 969 8.58 -54.85 -24.34
C CYS A 969 7.62 -55.08 -25.52
N CYS A 970 6.33 -55.28 -25.26
CA CYS A 970 5.28 -55.49 -26.26
C CYS A 970 4.50 -54.20 -26.61
N ASN A 971 4.70 -53.11 -25.87
CA ASN A 971 3.96 -51.85 -26.01
C ASN A 971 4.82 -50.69 -26.56
N LYS A 972 5.77 -50.98 -27.48
CA LYS A 972 6.79 -50.01 -27.92
C LYS A 972 6.22 -48.77 -28.63
N ALA A 973 5.21 -48.94 -29.48
CA ALA A 973 4.67 -47.85 -30.29
C ALA A 973 3.95 -46.77 -29.45
N ALA A 974 3.11 -47.18 -28.48
CA ALA A 974 2.47 -46.23 -27.57
C ALA A 974 3.50 -45.53 -26.66
N ASN A 975 4.57 -46.21 -26.25
CA ASN A 975 5.64 -45.59 -25.46
C ASN A 975 6.42 -44.51 -26.22
N VAL A 976 6.62 -44.67 -27.53
CA VAL A 976 7.23 -43.64 -28.38
C VAL A 976 6.31 -42.42 -28.46
N LEU A 977 5.01 -42.62 -28.67
CA LEU A 977 4.00 -41.56 -28.67
C LEU A 977 3.94 -40.81 -27.33
N ALA A 978 3.99 -41.54 -26.20
CA ALA A 978 4.02 -40.95 -24.86
C ALA A 978 5.26 -40.08 -24.63
N THR A 979 6.40 -40.46 -25.22
CA THR A 979 7.66 -39.72 -25.09
C THR A 979 7.65 -38.45 -25.94
N GLU A 980 7.04 -38.51 -27.13
CA GLU A 980 6.85 -37.35 -28.00
C GLU A 980 5.85 -36.34 -27.41
N ALA A 981 4.83 -36.81 -26.68
CA ALA A 981 3.88 -35.92 -26.01
C ALA A 981 4.55 -34.96 -25.01
N LEU A 982 5.61 -35.39 -24.31
CA LEU A 982 6.33 -34.55 -23.34
C LEU A 982 7.09 -33.38 -23.97
N SER A 983 7.36 -33.42 -25.27
CA SER A 983 8.26 -32.47 -25.93
C SER A 983 7.57 -31.21 -26.48
N SER A 984 6.23 -31.06 -26.40
CA SER A 984 5.46 -29.92 -26.99
C SER A 984 4.74 -29.01 -25.96
N THR A 985 4.60 -27.70 -26.24
CA THR A 985 4.10 -26.63 -25.32
C THR A 985 3.09 -25.67 -25.99
N PHE A 986 1.81 -25.56 -25.55
CA PHE A 986 0.95 -24.34 -25.66
C PHE A 986 -0.44 -24.49 -24.98
N ALA A 987 -1.16 -23.38 -24.82
CA ALA A 987 -2.30 -23.09 -23.92
C ALA A 987 -3.71 -23.62 -24.30
N GLN A 988 -4.47 -24.11 -23.30
CA GLN A 988 -5.96 -24.08 -23.17
C GLN A 988 -6.38 -24.72 -21.81
N ARG A 989 -7.49 -24.26 -21.16
CA ARG A 989 -8.21 -24.80 -19.95
C ARG A 989 -8.11 -24.02 -18.61
N LEU A 990 -8.88 -22.93 -18.44
CA LEU A 990 -9.14 -22.29 -17.12
C LEU A 990 -10.64 -22.01 -16.81
N ARG A 991 -11.58 -22.59 -17.58
CA ARG A 991 -13.04 -22.33 -17.41
C ARG A 991 -13.75 -23.13 -16.30
N PRO A 992 -13.54 -24.43 -16.08
CA PRO A 992 -14.47 -25.27 -15.30
C PRO A 992 -14.18 -25.29 -13.78
N ARG A 993 -13.78 -24.17 -13.15
CA ARG A 993 -13.49 -24.09 -11.70
C ARG A 993 -14.25 -23.00 -10.95
N LEU A 994 -15.07 -22.19 -11.64
CA LEU A 994 -15.51 -20.92 -11.09
C LEU A 994 -16.89 -20.87 -10.42
N ASN A 995 -17.83 -21.72 -10.79
CA ASN A 995 -19.16 -21.58 -10.19
C ASN A 995 -19.57 -22.45 -9.00
N LYS A 996 -18.77 -23.38 -8.44
CA LYS A 996 -19.15 -24.35 -7.37
C LYS A 996 -19.64 -23.64 -6.16
N ILE A 997 -18.97 -22.54 -5.99
CA ILE A 997 -18.93 -21.66 -4.88
C ILE A 997 -20.29 -21.00 -4.68
N PHE A 998 -21.07 -20.81 -5.73
CA PHE A 998 -22.39 -20.20 -5.58
C PHE A 998 -23.40 -21.19 -4.97
N GLY A 999 -23.09 -22.51 -5.06
CA GLY A 999 -23.86 -23.71 -4.66
C GLY A 999 -24.43 -23.59 -3.30
N ALA A 1000 -23.48 -23.77 -2.38
CA ALA A 1000 -23.63 -23.85 -0.94
C ALA A 1000 -24.58 -22.85 -0.28
N LEU A 1001 -24.85 -21.69 -0.89
CA LEU A 1001 -25.50 -20.57 -0.21
C LEU A 1001 -27.03 -20.62 -0.27
N ASP A 1002 -27.65 -21.13 -1.34
CA ASP A 1002 -29.11 -21.03 -1.54
C ASP A 1002 -29.91 -21.99 -0.62
N LYS A 1003 -29.34 -23.16 -0.28
CA LYS A 1003 -29.91 -24.12 0.69
C LYS A 1003 -29.95 -23.65 2.13
N ILE A 1004 -29.02 -22.79 2.54
CA ILE A 1004 -28.92 -22.32 3.93
C ILE A 1004 -30.12 -21.41 4.25
N PHE A 1005 -30.63 -20.64 3.29
CA PHE A 1005 -31.77 -19.75 3.49
C PHE A 1005 -33.13 -20.45 3.43
N ASP A 1006 -33.25 -21.60 2.74
CA ASP A 1006 -34.45 -22.44 2.80
C ASP A 1006 -34.69 -22.99 4.21
N THR A 1007 -33.63 -23.47 4.83
CA THR A 1007 -33.71 -24.18 6.12
C THR A 1007 -34.02 -23.23 7.28
N ILE A 1008 -33.58 -21.97 7.20
CA ILE A 1008 -33.90 -20.89 8.15
C ILE A 1008 -35.37 -20.47 8.08
N ILE A 1009 -36.01 -20.56 6.91
CA ILE A 1009 -37.42 -20.17 6.72
C ILE A 1009 -38.37 -21.29 7.18
N GLU A 1010 -37.96 -22.56 7.04
CA GLU A 1010 -38.73 -23.75 7.46
C GLU A 1010 -38.82 -23.94 8.99
N GLU A 1011 -37.73 -23.67 9.72
CA GLU A 1011 -37.70 -23.78 11.19
C GLU A 1011 -38.63 -22.79 11.92
N HIS A 1012 -38.86 -21.62 11.33
CA HIS A 1012 -39.73 -20.58 11.88
C HIS A 1012 -41.21 -20.78 11.50
N GLU A 1013 -41.51 -21.53 10.44
CA GLU A 1013 -42.89 -21.90 10.07
C GLU A 1013 -43.47 -23.04 10.94
N GLN A 1014 -42.63 -23.91 11.55
CA GLN A 1014 -43.06 -25.12 12.26
C GLN A 1014 -43.21 -24.99 13.80
N LYS A 1015 -42.78 -23.88 14.44
CA LYS A 1015 -42.91 -23.67 15.90
C LYS A 1015 -44.37 -23.41 16.32
N THR A 1016 -45.01 -24.40 16.95
CA THR A 1016 -46.38 -24.27 17.51
C THR A 1016 -46.38 -23.43 18.80
N PRO A 1017 -47.42 -22.60 19.06
CA PRO A 1017 -47.31 -21.51 20.03
C PRO A 1017 -47.54 -21.99 21.46
N SER A 1018 -46.46 -22.15 22.24
CA SER A 1018 -46.58 -22.30 23.70
C SER A 1018 -46.46 -20.95 24.42
N LYS A 1019 -47.42 -20.72 25.31
CA LYS A 1019 -47.67 -19.45 26.00
C LYS A 1019 -46.62 -19.23 27.10
N GLN A 1020 -45.69 -18.30 26.90
CA GLN A 1020 -45.37 -17.18 27.82
C GLN A 1020 -43.99 -16.55 27.50
N GLY A 1021 -44.01 -15.30 27.03
CA GLY A 1021 -43.07 -14.27 27.49
C GLY A 1021 -41.65 -14.15 26.89
N ARG A 1022 -41.42 -14.33 25.57
CA ARG A 1022 -40.16 -13.87 24.93
C ARG A 1022 -40.36 -13.28 23.50
N HIS A 1023 -39.49 -12.34 23.12
CA HIS A 1023 -39.53 -11.47 21.91
C HIS A 1023 -39.52 -12.22 20.55
N ARG A 1024 -40.29 -11.75 19.55
CA ARG A 1024 -40.30 -12.23 18.14
C ARG A 1024 -39.05 -11.78 17.37
N ASP A 1025 -38.47 -12.64 16.53
CA ASP A 1025 -37.32 -12.31 15.70
C ASP A 1025 -37.70 -11.83 14.27
N PHE A 1026 -36.69 -11.52 13.46
CA PHE A 1026 -36.85 -10.87 12.17
C PHE A 1026 -37.35 -11.79 11.04
N VAL A 1027 -37.12 -13.11 11.14
CA VAL A 1027 -37.61 -14.11 10.16
C VAL A 1027 -39.08 -14.44 10.46
N ASP A 1028 -39.47 -14.52 11.74
CA ASP A 1028 -40.88 -14.63 12.16
C ASP A 1028 -41.75 -13.48 11.64
N MET A 1029 -41.19 -12.27 11.61
CA MET A 1029 -41.88 -11.06 11.16
C MET A 1029 -42.13 -11.06 9.65
N LEU A 1030 -41.18 -11.55 8.84
CA LEU A 1030 -41.34 -11.70 7.38
C LEU A 1030 -42.33 -12.79 6.99
N LEU A 1031 -42.29 -13.93 7.68
CA LEU A 1031 -43.22 -15.02 7.46
C LEU A 1031 -44.67 -14.61 7.78
N SER A 1032 -44.88 -13.78 8.81
CA SER A 1032 -46.21 -13.27 9.16
C SER A 1032 -46.84 -12.33 8.12
N LEU A 1033 -46.02 -11.82 7.18
CA LEU A 1033 -46.43 -10.94 6.08
C LEU A 1033 -46.56 -11.69 4.74
N MET A 1034 -46.24 -12.99 4.70
CA MET A 1034 -46.42 -13.82 3.50
C MET A 1034 -47.90 -13.90 3.10
N ASN A 1035 -48.16 -13.78 1.80
CA ASN A 1035 -49.49 -13.82 1.17
C ASN A 1035 -50.46 -12.68 1.52
N GLN A 1036 -50.04 -11.62 2.24
CA GLN A 1036 -50.84 -10.39 2.33
C GLN A 1036 -50.58 -9.51 1.10
N PRO A 1037 -51.63 -9.05 0.37
CA PRO A 1037 -51.44 -8.15 -0.76
C PRO A 1037 -51.01 -6.77 -0.26
N MET A 1038 -49.76 -6.40 -0.55
CA MET A 1038 -49.25 -5.07 -0.25
C MET A 1038 -49.64 -4.10 -1.36
N ASN A 1039 -50.52 -3.16 -1.03
CA ASN A 1039 -51.12 -2.25 -1.98
C ASN A 1039 -50.22 -1.03 -2.19
N ILE A 1040 -49.43 -1.02 -3.28
CA ILE A 1040 -48.66 0.15 -3.72
C ILE A 1040 -48.85 0.30 -5.24
N SER A 1041 -49.24 1.51 -5.62
CA SER A 1041 -49.68 1.96 -6.93
C SER A 1041 -48.66 1.74 -8.06
N ASP A 1042 -49.22 1.25 -9.18
CA ASP A 1042 -48.73 1.14 -10.56
C ASP A 1042 -47.89 -0.10 -10.96
N GLU A 1043 -48.70 -1.05 -11.47
CA GLU A 1043 -48.51 -2.02 -12.56
C GLU A 1043 -48.00 -3.45 -12.33
N GLN A 1044 -47.55 -3.89 -11.16
CA GLN A 1044 -47.50 -5.35 -10.85
C GLN A 1044 -47.74 -5.65 -9.37
N GLU A 1045 -48.93 -6.19 -9.04
CA GLU A 1045 -49.21 -6.79 -7.73
C GLU A 1045 -48.21 -7.92 -7.46
N THR A 1046 -47.34 -7.75 -6.46
CA THR A 1046 -46.38 -8.78 -6.06
C THR A 1046 -46.47 -9.06 -4.58
N THR A 1047 -46.89 -10.28 -4.25
CA THR A 1047 -46.91 -10.82 -2.89
C THR A 1047 -45.49 -11.18 -2.43
N LEU A 1048 -45.26 -11.11 -1.11
CA LEU A 1048 -44.01 -11.52 -0.50
C LEU A 1048 -43.99 -13.05 -0.41
N ASP A 1049 -43.06 -13.67 -1.12
CA ASP A 1049 -42.88 -15.11 -1.22
C ASP A 1049 -41.50 -15.54 -0.72
N ARG A 1050 -41.35 -16.84 -0.50
CA ARG A 1050 -40.17 -17.46 0.10
C ARG A 1050 -38.86 -17.13 -0.63
N VAL A 1051 -38.91 -16.99 -1.96
CA VAL A 1051 -37.74 -16.69 -2.82
C VAL A 1051 -37.20 -15.29 -2.53
N LYS A 1052 -38.07 -14.31 -2.32
CA LYS A 1052 -37.66 -12.93 -1.99
C LYS A 1052 -37.09 -12.84 -0.58
N ILE A 1053 -37.60 -13.63 0.37
CA ILE A 1053 -37.07 -13.71 1.74
C ILE A 1053 -35.63 -14.27 1.76
N LYS A 1054 -35.30 -15.30 0.95
CA LYS A 1054 -33.93 -15.85 0.85
C LYS A 1054 -32.91 -14.91 0.21
N ALA A 1055 -33.30 -14.16 -0.82
CA ALA A 1055 -32.41 -13.17 -1.44
C ALA A 1055 -32.04 -12.05 -0.47
N ILE A 1056 -32.99 -11.69 0.41
CA ILE A 1056 -32.78 -10.77 1.52
C ILE A 1056 -31.94 -11.41 2.65
N LEU A 1057 -31.89 -12.74 2.75
CA LEU A 1057 -30.94 -13.44 3.60
C LEU A 1057 -29.58 -13.69 2.93
N LEU A 1058 -29.29 -13.35 1.67
CA LEU A 1058 -27.95 -13.59 1.08
C LEU A 1058 -27.03 -12.36 1.12
N ASP A 1059 -27.59 -11.16 0.90
CA ASP A 1059 -26.78 -9.95 0.84
C ASP A 1059 -26.15 -9.60 2.20
N MET A 1060 -26.85 -9.84 3.31
CA MET A 1060 -26.33 -9.49 4.63
C MET A 1060 -25.01 -10.22 5.02
N PHE A 1061 -24.67 -11.38 4.40
CA PHE A 1061 -23.54 -12.24 4.78
C PHE A 1061 -22.32 -11.85 3.96
N THR A 1062 -22.56 -11.35 2.74
CA THR A 1062 -21.50 -10.89 1.84
C THR A 1062 -21.06 -9.46 2.15
N GLY A 1063 -21.90 -8.62 2.77
CA GLY A 1063 -21.52 -7.27 3.20
C GLY A 1063 -20.77 -7.18 4.54
N ALA A 1064 -20.70 -8.25 5.34
CA ALA A 1064 -19.98 -8.23 6.63
C ALA A 1064 -18.44 -8.25 6.49
N SER A 1065 -17.89 -8.70 5.36
CA SER A 1065 -16.44 -8.77 5.13
C SER A 1065 -15.78 -7.48 4.65
N ASP A 1066 -16.55 -6.50 4.16
CA ASP A 1066 -15.99 -5.24 3.61
C ASP A 1066 -16.41 -3.97 4.39
N THR A 1067 -17.12 -4.11 5.52
CA THR A 1067 -17.70 -2.97 6.23
C THR A 1067 -17.60 -2.94 7.77
N SER A 1068 -16.60 -3.60 8.37
CA SER A 1068 -16.30 -3.41 9.79
C SER A 1068 -15.04 -2.57 10.02
N ILE A 1069 -15.25 -1.50 10.79
CA ILE A 1069 -14.30 -0.46 11.19
C ILE A 1069 -13.13 -1.10 11.97
N GLY A 1070 -12.03 -1.40 11.26
CA GLY A 1070 -10.79 -1.87 11.87
C GLY A 1070 -9.92 -0.71 12.34
N TRP A 1071 -9.90 -0.47 13.65
CA TRP A 1071 -9.05 0.53 14.31
C TRP A 1071 -7.53 0.24 14.20
N TRP A 1072 -7.13 -0.86 13.55
CA TRP A 1072 -5.74 -1.24 13.29
C TRP A 1072 -5.43 -1.23 11.79
N ARG A 1073 -4.35 -0.53 11.41
CA ARG A 1073 -3.79 -0.60 10.05
C ARG A 1073 -2.74 -1.71 10.00
N GLU A 1074 -2.52 -2.31 8.84
CA GLU A 1074 -1.42 -3.27 8.61
C GLU A 1074 -0.05 -2.69 9.03
N THR A 1075 0.10 -1.36 9.01
CA THR A 1075 1.28 -0.64 9.49
C THR A 1075 1.52 -0.75 11.00
N ASP A 1076 0.48 -0.99 11.79
CA ASP A 1076 0.53 -1.05 13.25
C ASP A 1076 0.98 -2.43 13.75
N LEU A 1077 0.84 -3.47 12.92
CA LEU A 1077 1.37 -4.82 13.19
C LEU A 1077 2.88 -4.79 13.45
N GLY A 1078 3.63 -3.84 12.88
CA GLY A 1078 5.07 -3.69 13.14
C GLY A 1078 5.42 -3.29 14.57
N ASN A 1079 4.46 -2.75 15.34
CA ASN A 1079 4.69 -2.25 16.71
C ASN A 1079 4.34 -3.29 17.79
N LEU A 1080 3.69 -4.40 17.43
CA LEU A 1080 3.29 -5.46 18.36
C LEU A 1080 4.44 -6.47 18.57
N THR A 1081 5.52 -6.02 19.20
CA THR A 1081 6.75 -6.82 19.36
C THR A 1081 6.61 -7.95 20.37
N TYR A 1082 5.80 -7.77 21.41
CA TYR A 1082 5.54 -8.83 22.39
C TYR A 1082 4.69 -9.96 21.79
N LEU A 1083 3.72 -9.61 20.93
CA LEU A 1083 2.94 -10.60 20.17
C LEU A 1083 3.83 -11.44 19.24
N ASP A 1084 4.86 -10.84 18.61
CA ASP A 1084 5.83 -11.61 17.81
C ASP A 1084 6.59 -12.64 18.65
N ILE A 1085 6.92 -12.29 19.90
CA ILE A 1085 7.64 -13.15 20.83
C ILE A 1085 6.74 -14.30 21.31
N VAL A 1086 5.47 -14.03 21.63
CA VAL A 1086 4.45 -15.03 21.96
C VAL A 1086 4.24 -16.02 20.81
N ILE A 1087 4.16 -15.52 19.57
CA ILE A 1087 4.01 -16.38 18.38
C ILE A 1087 5.26 -17.26 18.15
N LYS A 1088 6.46 -16.74 18.41
CA LYS A 1088 7.70 -17.53 18.33
C LYS A 1088 7.73 -18.68 19.32
N GLU A 1089 7.39 -18.41 20.58
CA GLU A 1089 7.32 -19.44 21.62
C GLU A 1089 6.23 -20.46 21.34
N SER A 1090 5.09 -20.01 20.82
CA SER A 1090 4.02 -20.90 20.37
C SER A 1090 4.49 -21.85 19.26
N PHE A 1091 5.26 -21.38 18.27
CA PHE A 1091 5.79 -22.26 17.22
C PHE A 1091 6.97 -23.14 17.65
N ARG A 1092 7.65 -22.81 18.75
CA ARG A 1092 8.71 -23.64 19.33
C ARG A 1092 8.12 -24.87 20.00
N LEU A 1093 7.16 -24.66 20.90
CA LEU A 1093 6.46 -25.73 21.61
C LEU A 1093 5.49 -26.46 20.68
N TYR A 1094 4.82 -25.73 19.80
CA TYR A 1094 3.72 -26.23 19.00
C TYR A 1094 3.92 -25.96 17.50
N PRO A 1095 4.94 -26.57 16.86
CA PRO A 1095 5.15 -26.43 15.42
C PRO A 1095 3.98 -27.04 14.62
N VAL A 1096 3.55 -26.34 13.58
CA VAL A 1096 2.45 -26.78 12.68
C VAL A 1096 2.74 -28.15 12.04
N ALA A 1097 4.03 -28.42 11.77
CA ALA A 1097 4.53 -29.69 11.29
C ALA A 1097 5.67 -30.18 12.20
N PRO A 1098 5.43 -31.17 13.09
CA PRO A 1098 6.45 -31.65 14.03
C PRO A 1098 7.60 -32.37 13.33
N LEU A 1099 7.30 -33.04 12.21
CA LEU A 1099 8.27 -33.63 11.29
C LEU A 1099 8.27 -32.82 9.99
N ILE A 1100 9.39 -32.16 9.68
CA ILE A 1100 9.52 -31.37 8.45
C ILE A 1100 9.69 -32.32 7.25
N ILE A 1101 9.30 -31.82 6.06
CA ILE A 1101 9.33 -32.54 4.78
C ILE A 1101 10.58 -33.43 4.64
N PRO A 1102 10.40 -34.74 4.38
CA PRO A 1102 11.50 -35.69 4.26
C PRO A 1102 12.49 -35.29 3.18
N ARG A 1103 13.77 -35.48 3.49
CA ARG A 1103 14.90 -35.33 2.57
C ARG A 1103 15.45 -36.68 2.20
N GLU A 1104 16.17 -36.78 1.10
CA GLU A 1104 16.82 -38.02 0.67
C GLU A 1104 18.32 -37.76 0.54
N SER A 1105 19.15 -38.66 1.09
CA SER A 1105 20.59 -38.57 0.92
C SER A 1105 20.99 -38.89 -0.53
N MET A 1106 21.79 -38.02 -1.14
CA MET A 1106 22.21 -38.19 -2.55
C MET A 1106 23.44 -39.08 -2.70
N GLU A 1107 24.15 -39.34 -1.60
CA GLU A 1107 25.36 -40.15 -1.51
C GLU A 1107 25.46 -40.81 -0.13
N ASP A 1108 26.36 -41.77 0.01
CA ASP A 1108 26.66 -42.36 1.31
C ASP A 1108 27.39 -41.28 2.14
N ILE A 1109 26.89 -40.99 3.33
CA ILE A 1109 27.40 -39.90 4.17
C ILE A 1109 27.45 -40.33 5.63
N GLU A 1110 28.53 -39.96 6.32
CA GLU A 1110 28.64 -40.15 7.77
C GLU A 1110 28.37 -38.82 8.47
N ILE A 1111 27.39 -38.79 9.39
CA ILE A 1111 27.01 -37.60 10.15
C ILE A 1111 27.05 -37.95 11.64
N ASN A 1112 27.94 -37.29 12.40
CA ASN A 1112 28.10 -37.50 13.85
C ASN A 1112 28.29 -38.98 14.25
N GLY A 1113 29.05 -39.75 13.45
CA GLY A 1113 29.31 -41.18 13.69
C GLY A 1113 28.19 -42.12 13.22
N TYR A 1114 27.11 -41.58 12.64
CA TYR A 1114 26.06 -42.37 12.01
C TYR A 1114 26.31 -42.46 10.52
N TYR A 1115 26.48 -43.68 10.01
CA TYR A 1115 26.55 -43.96 8.58
C TYR A 1115 25.15 -43.93 7.97
N ILE A 1116 24.95 -43.04 7.00
CA ILE A 1116 23.68 -42.83 6.29
C ILE A 1116 23.89 -43.20 4.82
N PRO A 1117 23.35 -44.33 4.35
CA PRO A 1117 23.45 -44.74 2.96
C PRO A 1117 22.77 -43.76 2.00
N LYS A 1118 23.24 -43.74 0.76
CA LYS A 1118 22.60 -43.09 -0.38
C LYS A 1118 21.16 -43.58 -0.52
N LYS A 1119 20.26 -42.66 -0.87
CA LYS A 1119 18.80 -42.83 -0.93
C LYS A 1119 18.09 -43.01 0.42
N THR A 1120 18.78 -42.83 1.54
CA THR A 1120 18.12 -42.84 2.85
C THR A 1120 17.23 -41.61 3.01
N ARG A 1121 15.98 -41.83 3.45
CA ARG A 1121 15.04 -40.76 3.76
C ARG A 1121 15.29 -40.22 5.17
N ILE A 1122 15.61 -38.94 5.27
CA ILE A 1122 15.92 -38.23 6.50
C ILE A 1122 14.74 -37.31 6.84
N LEU A 1123 14.19 -37.48 8.04
CA LEU A 1123 13.13 -36.62 8.59
C LEU A 1123 13.73 -35.75 9.67
N VAL A 1124 13.47 -34.44 9.61
CA VAL A 1124 13.92 -33.51 10.65
C VAL A 1124 12.80 -33.34 11.65
N ASN A 1125 13.06 -33.75 12.90
CA ASN A 1125 12.11 -33.64 14.00
C ASN A 1125 12.18 -32.25 14.63
N ALA A 1126 11.38 -31.32 14.10
CA ALA A 1126 11.30 -29.94 14.58
C ALA A 1126 10.73 -29.85 16.00
N TRP A 1127 9.84 -30.77 16.37
CA TRP A 1127 9.30 -30.86 17.73
C TRP A 1127 10.39 -31.19 18.74
N ALA A 1128 11.22 -32.20 18.47
CA ALA A 1128 12.32 -32.58 19.36
C ALA A 1128 13.37 -31.46 19.47
N ILE A 1129 13.70 -30.78 18.36
CA ILE A 1129 14.59 -29.61 18.36
C ILE A 1129 14.02 -28.46 19.22
N GLY A 1130 12.70 -28.27 19.19
CA GLY A 1130 12.00 -27.26 19.98
C GLY A 1130 12.01 -27.54 21.48
N HIS A 1131 12.10 -28.81 21.90
CA HIS A 1131 12.04 -29.26 23.29
C HIS A 1131 13.39 -29.71 23.87
N ASP A 1132 14.47 -29.62 23.11
CA ASP A 1132 15.79 -30.06 23.54
C ASP A 1132 16.31 -29.23 24.75
N PRO A 1133 16.49 -29.84 25.95
CA PRO A 1133 16.91 -29.13 27.16
C PRO A 1133 18.36 -28.63 27.08
N ASP A 1134 19.21 -29.22 26.24
CA ASP A 1134 20.58 -28.74 26.03
C ASP A 1134 20.61 -27.44 25.20
N THR A 1135 19.59 -27.24 24.36
CA THR A 1135 19.41 -26.03 23.53
C THR A 1135 18.58 -24.95 24.23
N TRP A 1136 17.51 -25.31 24.95
CA TRP A 1136 16.51 -24.37 25.49
C TRP A 1136 16.47 -24.24 27.02
N SER A 1137 17.44 -24.84 27.73
CA SER A 1137 17.56 -24.90 29.20
C SER A 1137 16.51 -25.78 29.90
N LYS A 1138 16.60 -25.95 31.24
CA LYS A 1138 15.74 -26.88 32.01
C LYS A 1138 14.24 -26.59 31.95
N ASN A 1139 13.82 -25.41 31.48
CA ASN A 1139 12.43 -25.05 31.26
C ASN A 1139 12.02 -25.18 29.78
N ALA A 1140 12.65 -26.07 29.02
CA ALA A 1140 12.37 -26.28 27.59
C ALA A 1140 10.90 -26.68 27.34
N GLU A 1141 10.25 -27.36 28.27
CA GLU A 1141 8.84 -27.77 28.12
C GLU A 1141 7.85 -26.68 28.56
N GLU A 1142 8.32 -25.59 29.18
CA GLU A 1142 7.46 -24.50 29.66
C GLU A 1142 7.26 -23.42 28.60
N PHE A 1143 6.03 -22.92 28.50
CA PHE A 1143 5.71 -21.74 27.70
C PHE A 1143 6.24 -20.49 28.38
N TYR A 1144 7.39 -20.00 27.90
CA TYR A 1144 8.10 -18.86 28.47
C TYR A 1144 8.56 -17.91 27.34
N PRO A 1145 7.65 -17.06 26.80
CA PRO A 1145 7.94 -16.16 25.69
C PRO A 1145 9.13 -15.23 25.93
N GLU A 1146 9.35 -14.84 27.18
CA GLU A 1146 10.41 -13.93 27.63
C GLU A 1146 11.81 -14.41 27.19
N ARG A 1147 12.01 -15.71 26.91
CA ARG A 1147 13.27 -16.24 26.33
C ARG A 1147 13.64 -15.62 24.98
N PHE A 1148 12.67 -15.06 24.26
CA PHE A 1148 12.92 -14.36 23.00
C PHE A 1148 13.10 -12.84 23.15
N ILE A 1149 13.02 -12.29 24.37
CA ILE A 1149 13.37 -10.89 24.63
C ILE A 1149 14.86 -10.73 24.35
N ASN A 1150 15.20 -9.81 23.44
CA ASN A 1150 16.57 -9.58 22.94
C ASN A 1150 17.22 -10.76 22.19
N SER A 1151 16.45 -11.81 21.84
CA SER A 1151 16.94 -12.92 21.02
C SER A 1151 17.03 -12.55 19.53
N ASN A 1152 18.15 -12.92 18.89
CA ASN A 1152 18.36 -12.74 17.45
C ASN A 1152 17.72 -13.86 16.60
N ILE A 1153 17.03 -14.82 17.22
CA ILE A 1153 16.44 -15.98 16.53
C ILE A 1153 15.28 -15.51 15.62
N GLU A 1154 15.44 -15.72 14.32
CA GLU A 1154 14.43 -15.38 13.30
C GLU A 1154 13.69 -16.63 12.79
N LEU A 1155 12.35 -16.58 12.77
CA LEU A 1155 11.48 -17.62 12.16
C LEU A 1155 11.72 -17.82 10.64
N LYS A 1156 12.53 -16.96 10.03
CA LYS A 1156 12.85 -16.96 8.60
C LYS A 1156 13.96 -17.94 8.22
N GLY A 1157 14.33 -18.84 9.13
CA GLY A 1157 15.12 -20.03 8.82
C GLY A 1157 16.61 -19.74 8.65
N ARG A 1158 17.24 -19.07 9.62
CA ARG A 1158 18.71 -18.99 9.74
C ARG A 1158 19.27 -19.68 10.97
N ASP A 1159 18.41 -19.89 11.97
CA ASP A 1159 18.78 -20.48 13.25
C ASP A 1159 18.18 -21.88 13.33
N PHE A 1160 19.04 -22.90 13.41
CA PHE A 1160 18.61 -24.32 13.42
C PHE A 1160 17.85 -24.71 14.68
N GLN A 1161 17.93 -23.87 15.71
CA GLN A 1161 17.26 -24.01 16.99
C GLN A 1161 15.73 -23.88 16.86
N LEU A 1162 15.23 -23.17 15.83
CA LEU A 1162 13.80 -22.92 15.62
C LEU A 1162 13.45 -22.87 14.13
N ILE A 1163 12.83 -23.93 13.61
CA ILE A 1163 12.59 -24.13 12.16
C ILE A 1163 11.14 -24.52 11.79
N PRO A 1164 10.10 -23.79 12.27
CA PRO A 1164 8.70 -24.21 12.14
C PRO A 1164 8.15 -24.26 10.70
N PHE A 1165 8.88 -23.69 9.73
CA PHE A 1165 8.49 -23.65 8.32
C PHE A 1165 9.56 -24.22 7.37
N GLY A 1166 10.52 -24.98 7.91
CA GLY A 1166 11.65 -25.52 7.17
C GLY A 1166 12.68 -24.45 6.74
N LEU A 1167 13.79 -24.90 6.14
CA LEU A 1167 14.96 -24.06 5.83
C LEU A 1167 15.50 -24.30 4.40
N GLY A 1168 16.19 -23.30 3.85
CA GLY A 1168 16.90 -23.37 2.57
C GLY A 1168 16.05 -23.01 1.33
N ARG A 1169 16.53 -23.38 0.12
CA ARG A 1169 15.86 -23.04 -1.17
C ARG A 1169 14.44 -23.60 -1.32
N ARG A 1170 14.02 -24.50 -0.42
CA ARG A 1170 12.68 -25.11 -0.37
C ARG A 1170 11.94 -24.82 0.95
N GLY A 1171 12.31 -23.76 1.67
CA GLY A 1171 11.52 -23.28 2.80
C GLY A 1171 10.11 -22.87 2.35
N CYS A 1172 9.15 -22.88 3.27
CA CYS A 1172 7.74 -22.64 2.95
C CYS A 1172 7.52 -21.30 2.20
N PRO A 1173 6.98 -21.32 0.97
CA PRO A 1173 6.72 -20.09 0.21
C PRO A 1173 5.60 -19.23 0.82
N GLY A 1174 4.72 -19.84 1.61
CA GLY A 1174 3.60 -19.17 2.30
C GLY A 1174 3.94 -18.55 3.66
N MET A 1175 5.18 -18.73 4.16
CA MET A 1175 5.57 -18.31 5.51
C MET A 1175 5.26 -16.84 5.82
N GLN A 1176 5.54 -15.92 4.88
CA GLN A 1176 5.30 -14.49 5.13
C GLN A 1176 3.80 -14.17 5.23
N LEU A 1177 2.98 -14.78 4.38
CA LEU A 1177 1.54 -14.60 4.41
C LEU A 1177 0.92 -15.23 5.68
N GLY A 1178 1.38 -16.43 6.06
CA GLY A 1178 0.93 -17.13 7.26
C GLY A 1178 1.22 -16.34 8.54
N LEU A 1179 2.45 -15.83 8.70
CA LEU A 1179 2.84 -15.05 9.87
C LEU A 1179 2.03 -13.75 9.99
N ILE A 1180 1.77 -13.05 8.88
CA ILE A 1180 0.95 -11.82 8.88
C ILE A 1180 -0.49 -12.14 9.28
N LYS A 1181 -1.07 -13.23 8.73
CA LYS A 1181 -2.45 -13.64 9.02
C LYS A 1181 -2.63 -14.02 10.49
N VAL A 1182 -1.73 -14.84 11.04
CA VAL A 1182 -1.79 -15.24 12.47
C VAL A 1182 -1.69 -14.02 13.36
N LYS A 1183 -0.73 -13.13 13.09
CA LYS A 1183 -0.52 -11.92 13.88
C LYS A 1183 -1.74 -10.99 13.86
N TYR A 1184 -2.33 -10.80 12.69
CA TYR A 1184 -3.51 -9.96 12.54
C TYR A 1184 -4.74 -10.55 13.25
N ALA A 1185 -4.98 -11.86 13.08
CA ALA A 1185 -6.10 -12.54 13.73
C ALA A 1185 -6.01 -12.46 15.26
N VAL A 1186 -4.85 -12.80 15.84
CA VAL A 1186 -4.67 -12.75 17.30
C VAL A 1186 -4.77 -11.31 17.83
N ALA A 1187 -4.22 -10.33 17.11
CA ALA A 1187 -4.33 -8.92 17.50
C ALA A 1187 -5.79 -8.43 17.52
N GLN A 1188 -6.61 -8.84 16.54
CA GLN A 1188 -8.04 -8.51 16.54
C GLN A 1188 -8.79 -9.19 17.68
N LEU A 1189 -8.54 -10.48 17.91
CA LEU A 1189 -9.17 -11.26 18.96
C LEU A 1189 -8.87 -10.68 20.37
N MET A 1190 -7.62 -10.30 20.64
CA MET A 1190 -7.24 -9.67 21.92
C MET A 1190 -7.73 -8.23 22.07
N HIS A 1191 -7.98 -7.54 20.95
CA HIS A 1191 -8.48 -6.17 20.99
C HIS A 1191 -9.98 -6.12 21.30
N CYS A 1192 -10.76 -6.95 20.61
CA CYS A 1192 -12.22 -6.93 20.67
C CYS A 1192 -12.79 -7.65 21.88
N PHE A 1193 -12.05 -8.62 22.45
CA PHE A 1193 -12.57 -9.49 23.49
C PHE A 1193 -11.60 -9.57 24.68
N ASP A 1194 -12.18 -9.55 25.87
CA ASP A 1194 -11.59 -10.17 27.05
C ASP A 1194 -11.94 -11.66 27.02
N TRP A 1195 -11.05 -12.51 27.54
CA TRP A 1195 -11.16 -13.97 27.41
C TRP A 1195 -11.21 -14.60 28.78
N GLU A 1196 -12.26 -15.40 29.03
CA GLU A 1196 -12.45 -16.14 30.28
C GLU A 1196 -12.53 -17.64 29.99
N LEU A 1197 -12.13 -18.46 30.95
CA LEU A 1197 -12.29 -19.91 30.84
C LEU A 1197 -13.70 -20.30 31.30
N PRO A 1198 -14.34 -21.25 30.60
CA PRO A 1198 -15.67 -21.70 30.97
C PRO A 1198 -15.71 -22.30 32.38
N ASN A 1199 -16.84 -22.13 33.06
CA ASN A 1199 -17.16 -22.76 34.35
C ASN A 1199 -16.20 -22.43 35.52
N GLY A 1200 -15.52 -21.27 35.49
CA GLY A 1200 -14.60 -20.86 36.56
C GLY A 1200 -13.30 -21.66 36.61
N MET A 1201 -12.98 -22.37 35.53
CA MET A 1201 -11.76 -23.16 35.36
C MET A 1201 -10.52 -22.26 35.49
N SER A 1202 -9.49 -22.73 36.19
CA SER A 1202 -8.22 -22.00 36.26
C SER A 1202 -7.34 -22.33 35.04
N PRO A 1203 -6.41 -21.45 34.63
CA PRO A 1203 -5.49 -21.74 33.53
C PRO A 1203 -4.64 -23.01 33.72
N LYS A 1204 -4.52 -23.51 34.95
CA LYS A 1204 -3.78 -24.74 35.27
C LYS A 1204 -4.57 -26.01 34.97
N ASP A 1205 -5.88 -25.89 34.79
CA ASP A 1205 -6.79 -27.01 34.54
C ASP A 1205 -6.99 -27.27 33.03
N LEU A 1206 -6.33 -26.48 32.17
CA LEU A 1206 -6.36 -26.64 30.72
C LEU A 1206 -5.53 -27.83 30.27
N ASP A 1207 -6.16 -28.77 29.57
CA ASP A 1207 -5.45 -29.89 28.95
C ASP A 1207 -4.77 -29.46 27.65
N MET A 1208 -3.44 -29.34 27.71
CA MET A 1208 -2.60 -28.98 26.57
C MET A 1208 -2.04 -30.19 25.81
N GLN A 1209 -2.43 -31.41 26.14
CA GLN A 1209 -1.96 -32.63 25.47
C GLN A 1209 -2.30 -32.64 23.97
N GLU A 1210 -1.53 -33.38 23.18
CA GLU A 1210 -1.59 -33.38 21.72
C GLU A 1210 -1.90 -34.77 21.18
N LYS A 1211 -2.61 -34.83 20.04
CA LYS A 1211 -2.81 -36.07 19.29
C LYS A 1211 -1.67 -36.27 18.30
N ASN A 1212 -1.15 -37.50 18.21
CA ASN A 1212 -0.10 -37.85 17.25
C ASN A 1212 -0.61 -37.78 15.81
N GLY A 1213 0.06 -37.01 14.96
CA GLY A 1213 -0.34 -36.82 13.55
C GLY A 1213 0.66 -36.04 12.71
N LEU A 1214 0.34 -35.85 11.42
CA LEU A 1214 1.10 -35.01 10.47
C LEU A 1214 1.07 -33.53 10.85
N SER A 1215 0.05 -33.11 11.58
CA SER A 1215 -0.04 -31.86 12.35
C SER A 1215 -0.20 -32.20 13.84
N MET A 1216 -0.09 -31.20 14.72
CA MET A 1216 -0.29 -31.37 16.16
C MET A 1216 -1.61 -30.75 16.63
N PRO A 1217 -2.76 -31.40 16.40
CA PRO A 1217 -4.01 -30.96 17.01
C PRO A 1217 -4.00 -31.28 18.52
N ARG A 1218 -4.71 -30.46 19.30
CA ARG A 1218 -4.91 -30.74 20.73
C ARG A 1218 -5.73 -32.02 20.92
N ALA A 1219 -5.39 -32.79 21.95
CA ALA A 1219 -6.09 -34.02 22.30
C ALA A 1219 -7.56 -33.72 22.65
N ASN A 1220 -7.76 -32.65 23.42
CA ASN A 1220 -9.04 -32.07 23.75
C ASN A 1220 -9.14 -30.63 23.19
N PRO A 1221 -10.29 -30.23 22.61
CA PRO A 1221 -10.49 -28.85 22.16
C PRO A 1221 -10.38 -27.86 23.32
N LEU A 1222 -9.61 -26.79 23.12
CA LEU A 1222 -9.52 -25.69 24.09
C LEU A 1222 -10.73 -24.77 23.90
N LEU A 1223 -11.50 -24.57 24.98
CA LEU A 1223 -12.67 -23.72 24.99
C LEU A 1223 -12.38 -22.45 25.79
N VAL A 1224 -12.76 -21.31 25.22
CA VAL A 1224 -12.63 -19.98 25.84
C VAL A 1224 -13.91 -19.20 25.57
N ILE A 1225 -14.35 -18.43 26.55
CA ILE A 1225 -15.53 -17.57 26.44
C ILE A 1225 -15.04 -16.15 26.07
N PRO A 1226 -15.39 -15.64 24.88
CA PRO A 1226 -15.09 -14.27 24.50
C PRO A 1226 -16.12 -13.32 25.11
N THR A 1227 -15.67 -12.37 25.92
CA THR A 1227 -16.51 -11.29 26.45
C THR A 1227 -16.16 -10.01 25.70
N TYR A 1228 -17.13 -9.36 25.06
CA TYR A 1228 -16.87 -8.16 24.27
C TYR A 1228 -16.40 -7.01 25.16
N ARG A 1229 -15.28 -6.38 24.80
CA ARG A 1229 -14.75 -5.23 25.54
C ARG A 1229 -15.54 -3.96 25.16
N LEU A 1230 -16.56 -3.62 25.95
CA LEU A 1230 -17.31 -2.36 25.78
C LEU A 1230 -16.39 -1.16 26.08
N LEU A 1231 -16.06 -0.38 25.05
CA LEU A 1231 -15.23 0.83 25.16
C LEU A 1231 -16.00 1.94 25.90
N SER A 1232 -15.50 2.34 27.08
CA SER A 1232 -15.81 3.63 27.74
C SER A 1232 -15.10 4.80 27.09
#